data_AF-A0A7T0LLV3-F1
#
_entry.id   AF-A0A7T0LLV3-F1
#
_cell.length_a   1.000
_cell.length_b   1.000
_cell.length_c   1.000
_cell.angle_alpha   90.00
_cell.angle_beta   90.00
_cell.angle_gamma   90.00
#
_symmetry.space_group_name_H-M   'P 1'
#
loop_
_entity.id
_entity.type
_entity.pdbx_description
1 polymer ?
#
loop_
_entity_poly.entity_id
_entity_poly.type
_entity_poly.pdbx_seq_one_letter_code
_entity_poly.pdbx_strand_id
1 'polypeptide(L)'
;MLVSRLARLTAAASLVLAGTVPAALAGSPALAAGTAEGLTALQVEAASAGPVQVLELTTPAGEATELAEAGLGEQRDTRVPAGTSGGTGVIPRLDVALADALAALTGTIDPEADAALLTEPLEVAGFLVAGFTWAGSVALPEGTQIYLRVRENGVWTDWYLNEPADAGRDDLDPTTATSGTDEFVTGGADAIQAAVIAGPAGLPEGLSLSLVPGEPIGEEVLEPEDMKVVEADKTGVAEEEEPPTFSATPSPSAQPGDGTSTATFPSEPGPMQSSGPSQSPAGTSTGTGMSPALPALLATATTANGLPVPVITRAEWGANAAYLDWDPEYVTAGHVVVHHTAGTNDYTAAQAPGIVRGIYYYHANTLGWGDIGYNFLVDKYGNVYEGRYGTLSSAAGKMVIGGHAYGANTGTMGISMMGTFTSVSPSTAQLQSVGRLSGWFLARAGITSATASAPFTIRSTEKYQAGQVITLPRIFAHRDVGYTACPGDVGYSLMGTIRSIAQDQVTAASANWQSYGSTWRLVTADGRVLTGWHLVAGTWYYLGDDGLMRTGWQAAGVHWYLLDSSGAMLTGWQKVEGSWYYLGDDGAMATGWQKAGGSWYLLDSSGAMLTGWQKVEGSWYYLGDDGAMDTGWLTDNGYWYHLASTGAMDTGWLSQGSTWYYLGGDGAMRTGWATVNGARYYLGTDGAMLAGWQKMDGTWYHLASTGATDTGWLSQGSTWYYLGGDGVMATGWQKVDGTWYHFASTGAMDTGWLKDDGTWYHLASTGAMDTGWLSQGSTWYYLRSDGVMATGTVDTGGSWHAFSSSGAWLGRTSAPTTTPTSSLTPVMAAPRAARSTVINTLVTTYQGSGRTYPAAELGRGGASSLWSFCAIVYDEAVAEGVSPELLFAQVMTETGWLQFGGDVAITQYNFGGIGATGNGNPGLSFANVRTGLRAQVQHLRAYADASVTVSDLAHPLADPRFTYVRKGSAPYVEYLGIQENPAGTGWAAAAGYGHTLVALMKTLG
;
A
#
# COMPACT_ATOMS: atom_id res chain seq x y z
N MET A 1 -77.42 -0.86 24.16
CA MET A 1 -76.95 -1.95 23.28
C MET A 1 -75.48 -2.16 23.64
N LEU A 2 -75.15 -3.21 24.40
CA LEU A 2 -74.68 -4.53 23.92
C LEU A 2 -73.30 -4.42 23.21
N VAL A 3 -72.21 -5.08 23.63
CA VAL A 3 -72.02 -6.12 24.67
C VAL A 3 -70.77 -5.85 25.56
N SER A 4 -70.81 -6.39 26.77
CA SER A 4 -69.98 -6.22 27.97
C SER A 4 -68.50 -6.68 27.96
N ARG A 5 -67.75 -6.17 28.95
CA ARG A 5 -66.48 -6.72 29.49
C ARG A 5 -66.64 -8.17 30.01
N LEU A 6 -65.55 -8.96 30.01
CA LEU A 6 -65.01 -9.67 31.21
C LEU A 6 -63.65 -10.36 30.89
N ALA A 7 -63.05 -11.04 31.88
CA ALA A 7 -61.66 -11.54 31.81
C ALA A 7 -61.44 -12.85 32.60
N ARG A 8 -60.22 -13.41 32.45
CA ARG A 8 -59.51 -14.43 33.28
C ARG A 8 -59.53 -15.92 32.86
N LEU A 9 -58.31 -16.39 32.56
CA LEU A 9 -57.60 -17.61 33.03
C LEU A 9 -58.12 -19.05 32.77
N THR A 10 -57.20 -19.89 32.26
CA THR A 10 -56.94 -21.33 32.58
C THR A 10 -58.03 -22.40 32.30
N ALA A 11 -57.75 -23.69 32.07
CA ALA A 11 -56.62 -24.50 31.54
C ALA A 11 -57.15 -25.99 31.45
N ALA A 12 -56.43 -27.10 31.19
CA ALA A 12 -55.03 -27.44 30.85
C ALA A 12 -55.00 -28.82 30.14
N ALA A 13 -54.01 -29.11 29.27
CA ALA A 13 -53.64 -30.47 28.85
C ALA A 13 -52.22 -30.50 28.24
N SER A 14 -51.43 -31.55 28.48
CA SER A 14 -49.98 -31.59 28.16
C SER A 14 -49.54 -32.92 27.55
N LEU A 15 -48.61 -32.90 26.58
CA LEU A 15 -47.71 -34.03 26.29
C LEU A 15 -46.43 -33.64 25.49
N VAL A 16 -45.31 -33.43 26.20
CA VAL A 16 -44.11 -34.30 26.20
C VAL A 16 -43.78 -35.02 24.86
N LEU A 17 -42.58 -34.94 24.23
CA LEU A 17 -41.25 -34.44 24.64
C LEU A 17 -40.31 -34.15 23.42
N ALA A 18 -39.18 -33.46 23.71
CA ALA A 18 -37.86 -33.52 23.04
C ALA A 18 -37.62 -32.75 21.72
N GLY A 19 -36.46 -32.05 21.62
CA GLY A 19 -36.00 -31.41 20.38
C GLY A 19 -35.14 -30.12 20.52
N THR A 20 -34.18 -30.06 21.45
CA THR A 20 -33.05 -29.08 21.58
C THR A 20 -33.06 -27.77 20.76
N VAL A 21 -33.07 -26.63 21.46
CA VAL A 21 -32.77 -25.29 20.92
C VAL A 21 -31.37 -24.83 21.39
N PRO A 22 -30.48 -24.35 20.50
CA PRO A 22 -29.39 -23.44 20.86
C PRO A 22 -29.88 -21.99 20.83
N ALA A 23 -29.42 -21.16 21.77
CA ALA A 23 -29.71 -19.73 21.75
C ALA A 23 -28.79 -18.97 20.79
N ALA A 24 -29.29 -17.88 20.21
CA ALA A 24 -28.49 -16.81 19.62
C ALA A 24 -29.02 -15.48 20.18
N LEU A 25 -28.12 -14.65 20.69
CA LEU A 25 -28.46 -13.39 21.35
C LEU A 25 -28.72 -12.27 20.32
N ALA A 26 -29.38 -11.21 20.75
CA ALA A 26 -29.50 -10.00 19.94
C ALA A 26 -28.14 -9.30 19.85
N GLY A 27 -27.64 -9.11 18.63
CA GLY A 27 -26.50 -8.24 18.33
C GLY A 27 -26.98 -6.98 17.62
N SER A 28 -26.51 -5.82 18.08
CA SER A 28 -26.65 -4.55 17.35
C SER A 28 -25.85 -4.60 16.04
N PRO A 29 -26.25 -3.88 14.98
CA PRO A 29 -25.46 -3.81 13.76
C PRO A 29 -24.15 -3.06 14.03
N ALA A 30 -23.02 -3.74 13.89
CA ALA A 30 -21.70 -3.11 13.98
C ALA A 30 -21.49 -2.12 12.82
N LEU A 31 -20.80 -1.02 13.11
CA LEU A 31 -20.28 -0.12 12.10
C LEU A 31 -19.21 -0.86 11.28
N ALA A 32 -19.36 -0.88 9.95
CA ALA A 32 -18.31 -1.39 9.07
C ALA A 32 -17.21 -0.33 8.98
N ALA A 33 -16.03 -0.63 9.53
CA ALA A 33 -14.90 0.29 9.54
C ALA A 33 -14.54 0.73 8.10
N GLY A 34 -14.55 2.04 7.87
CA GLY A 34 -13.92 2.62 6.68
C GLY A 34 -12.41 2.51 6.83
N THR A 35 -11.74 1.94 5.83
CA THR A 35 -10.27 1.83 5.82
C THR A 35 -9.65 3.22 5.79
N ALA A 36 -9.00 3.62 6.89
CA ALA A 36 -8.34 4.91 7.00
C ALA A 36 -7.04 4.90 6.20
N GLU A 37 -7.01 5.62 5.07
CA GLU A 37 -5.77 5.83 4.32
C GLU A 37 -4.85 6.76 5.12
N GLY A 38 -3.58 6.35 5.28
CA GLY A 38 -2.56 7.10 6.00
C GLY A 38 -2.33 6.70 7.47
N LEU A 39 -3.14 5.82 8.07
CA LEU A 39 -2.88 5.28 9.41
C LEU A 39 -1.99 4.03 9.36
N THR A 40 -1.09 3.88 10.34
CA THR A 40 -0.40 2.60 10.59
C THR A 40 -1.35 1.56 11.19
N ALA A 41 -0.97 0.27 11.18
CA ALA A 41 -1.80 -0.78 11.78
C ALA A 41 -2.12 -0.52 13.27
N LEU A 42 -1.13 -0.02 14.03
CA LEU A 42 -1.27 0.35 15.44
C LEU A 42 -2.22 1.55 15.62
N GLN A 43 -2.21 2.51 14.69
CA GLN A 43 -3.13 3.66 14.72
C GLN A 43 -4.56 3.27 14.34
N VAL A 44 -4.75 2.26 13.49
CA VAL A 44 -6.06 1.66 13.21
C VAL A 44 -6.56 0.88 14.42
N GLU A 45 -5.69 0.12 15.09
CA GLU A 45 -5.99 -0.60 16.33
C GLU A 45 -6.41 0.36 17.45
N ALA A 46 -5.60 1.40 17.71
CA ALA A 46 -5.87 2.42 18.71
C ALA A 46 -7.16 3.22 18.44
N ALA A 47 -7.57 3.35 17.18
CA ALA A 47 -8.85 3.99 16.81
C ALA A 47 -10.06 3.05 16.88
N SER A 48 -9.85 1.74 17.10
CA SER A 48 -10.88 0.71 17.03
C SER A 48 -11.51 0.37 18.39
N ALA A 49 -12.38 -0.65 18.40
CA ALA A 49 -13.12 -1.07 19.58
C ALA A 49 -12.35 -2.07 20.44
N GLY A 50 -11.99 -1.66 21.65
CA GLY A 50 -11.25 -2.46 22.64
C GLY A 50 -11.59 -2.06 24.08
N PRO A 51 -11.21 -2.87 25.08
CA PRO A 51 -11.37 -2.51 26.49
C PRO A 51 -10.45 -1.34 26.86
N VAL A 52 -10.85 -0.57 27.87
CA VAL A 52 -9.96 0.36 28.56
C VAL A 52 -9.03 -0.47 29.44
N GLN A 53 -7.72 -0.37 29.19
CA GLN A 53 -6.71 -1.09 29.95
C GLN A 53 -6.41 -0.30 31.24
N VAL A 54 -6.43 -0.98 32.38
CA VAL A 54 -6.18 -0.36 33.70
C VAL A 54 -4.96 -1.02 34.34
N LEU A 55 -3.96 -0.20 34.67
CA LEU A 55 -2.77 -0.61 35.41
C LEU A 55 -2.94 -0.13 36.86
N GLU A 56 -3.08 -1.07 37.80
CA GLU A 56 -3.13 -0.77 39.24
C GLU A 56 -1.71 -0.55 39.77
N LEU A 57 -1.39 0.68 40.18
CA LEU A 57 -0.04 1.12 40.53
C LEU A 57 0.20 1.19 42.05
N THR A 58 -0.84 1.49 42.85
CA THR A 58 -0.79 1.32 44.31
C THR A 58 -2.04 0.64 44.87
N THR A 59 -1.86 -0.08 45.98
CA THR A 59 -2.97 -0.70 46.71
C THR A 59 -3.87 0.37 47.36
N PRO A 60 -5.08 0.00 47.83
CA PRO A 60 -5.92 0.86 48.68
C PRO A 60 -5.31 1.26 50.05
N ALA A 61 -4.03 0.98 50.30
CA ALA A 61 -3.26 1.43 51.45
C ALA A 61 -2.04 2.31 51.07
N GLY A 62 -1.87 2.66 49.79
CA GLY A 62 -0.76 3.47 49.29
C GLY A 62 0.56 2.71 49.11
N GLU A 63 0.54 1.38 49.14
CA GLU A 63 1.70 0.52 48.89
C GLU A 63 1.83 0.25 47.38
N ALA A 64 3.02 0.34 46.79
CA ALA A 64 3.22 0.08 45.36
C ALA A 64 2.93 -1.39 45.00
N THR A 65 2.38 -1.63 43.81
CA THR A 65 2.17 -2.99 43.27
C THR A 65 3.44 -3.56 42.64
N GLU A 66 3.48 -4.87 42.37
CA GLU A 66 4.63 -5.52 41.71
C GLU A 66 4.94 -4.92 40.33
N LEU A 67 3.89 -4.55 39.58
CA LEU A 67 3.98 -3.80 38.32
C LEU A 67 4.69 -2.46 38.46
N ALA A 68 4.48 -1.80 39.60
CA ALA A 68 4.85 -0.42 39.88
C ALA A 68 6.23 -0.31 40.57
N GLU A 69 6.79 -1.43 41.04
CA GLU A 69 8.18 -1.52 41.51
C GLU A 69 9.14 -2.14 40.47
N ALA A 70 8.61 -2.79 39.43
CA ALA A 70 9.41 -3.59 38.48
C ALA A 70 10.58 -2.82 37.85
N GLY A 71 10.37 -1.58 37.40
CA GLY A 71 11.40 -0.76 36.75
C GLY A 71 12.49 -0.22 37.69
N LEU A 72 12.34 -0.33 39.01
CA LEU A 72 13.29 0.23 39.99
C LEU A 72 14.60 -0.60 40.13
N GLY A 73 14.59 -1.87 39.72
CA GLY A 73 15.75 -2.76 39.70
C GLY A 73 16.39 -3.07 41.07
N GLU A 74 17.54 -3.77 41.06
CA GLU A 74 18.25 -4.20 42.28
C GLU A 74 18.92 -3.06 43.09
N GLN A 75 18.71 -1.78 42.74
CA GLN A 75 19.44 -0.63 43.34
C GLN A 75 18.99 -0.22 44.75
N ARG A 76 17.90 -0.80 45.31
CA ARG A 76 17.32 -0.39 46.60
C ARG A 76 18.20 -0.61 47.85
N ASP A 77 19.29 -1.40 47.79
CA ASP A 77 20.09 -1.81 48.96
C ASP A 77 21.11 -0.77 49.49
N THR A 78 21.00 0.53 49.14
CA THR A 78 21.99 1.56 49.59
C THR A 78 21.46 2.90 50.11
N ARG A 79 20.16 3.21 50.06
CA ARG A 79 19.60 4.47 50.60
C ARG A 79 18.60 4.23 51.75
N VAL A 80 19.08 4.40 52.98
CA VAL A 80 18.26 4.42 54.20
C VAL A 80 17.46 5.75 54.28
N PRO A 81 16.17 5.73 54.66
CA PRO A 81 15.38 6.96 54.79
C PRO A 81 15.93 7.95 55.82
N ALA A 82 15.88 9.25 55.50
CA ALA A 82 16.35 10.34 56.36
C ALA A 82 15.36 10.66 57.50
N GLY A 83 15.20 9.72 58.44
CA GLY A 83 14.31 9.87 59.60
C GLY A 83 14.69 11.05 60.51
N THR A 84 13.69 11.79 60.98
CA THR A 84 13.85 13.02 61.76
C THR A 84 14.54 12.82 63.11
N SER A 85 15.45 13.73 63.49
CA SER A 85 15.74 14.01 64.91
C SER A 85 16.11 15.48 65.12
N GLY A 86 15.56 16.10 66.17
CA GLY A 86 15.75 17.53 66.45
C GLY A 86 16.87 17.81 67.44
N GLY A 87 17.65 18.87 67.20
CA GLY A 87 18.71 19.35 68.10
C GLY A 87 19.05 20.81 67.84
N THR A 88 19.03 21.63 68.89
CA THR A 88 19.22 23.09 68.80
C THR A 88 20.69 23.48 68.59
N GLY A 89 20.99 24.31 67.58
CA GLY A 89 22.29 24.96 67.39
C GLY A 89 22.12 26.36 66.77
N VAL A 90 22.85 27.36 67.27
CA VAL A 90 22.73 28.76 66.81
C VAL A 90 23.79 29.08 65.75
N ILE A 91 23.36 29.81 64.72
CA ILE A 91 24.12 30.21 63.52
C ILE A 91 25.36 31.08 63.86
N PRO A 92 26.46 30.90 63.11
CA PRO A 92 27.24 32.00 62.57
C PRO A 92 27.12 32.08 61.02
N ARG A 93 27.14 33.31 60.51
CA ARG A 93 26.68 33.70 59.16
C ARG A 93 27.73 33.59 58.05
N LEU A 94 27.23 33.34 56.82
CA LEU A 94 27.67 33.85 55.50
C LEU A 94 29.12 33.50 55.04
N ASP A 95 29.44 33.33 53.75
CA ASP A 95 28.68 33.63 52.52
C ASP A 95 28.49 32.43 51.55
N VAL A 96 29.06 31.25 51.85
CA VAL A 96 29.14 30.14 50.86
C VAL A 96 27.91 29.23 50.84
N ALA A 97 27.36 28.87 52.01
CA ALA A 97 26.34 27.83 52.13
C ALA A 97 25.00 28.13 51.43
N LEU A 98 24.74 29.36 50.99
CA LEU A 98 23.55 29.69 50.21
C LEU A 98 23.68 29.30 48.73
N ALA A 99 24.91 29.23 48.19
CA ALA A 99 25.15 28.80 46.81
C ALA A 99 24.92 27.28 46.65
N ASP A 100 25.51 26.47 47.54
CA ASP A 100 25.32 25.02 47.54
C ASP A 100 23.86 24.63 47.85
N ALA A 101 23.17 25.40 48.70
CA ALA A 101 21.75 25.21 49.00
C ALA A 101 20.82 25.60 47.83
N LEU A 102 21.19 26.57 46.99
CA LEU A 102 20.46 26.86 45.74
C LEU A 102 20.74 25.82 44.67
N ALA A 103 21.98 25.36 44.53
CA ALA A 103 22.33 24.30 43.57
C ALA A 103 21.62 22.97 43.88
N ALA A 104 21.34 22.69 45.15
CA ALA A 104 20.52 21.56 45.58
C ALA A 104 18.99 21.75 45.36
N LEU A 105 18.56 22.94 44.93
CA LEU A 105 17.18 23.27 44.53
C LEU A 105 17.03 23.44 43.01
N THR A 106 18.10 23.29 42.24
CA THR A 106 18.09 23.35 40.76
C THR A 106 18.64 22.06 40.14
N GLY A 107 18.37 20.92 40.77
CA GLY A 107 18.56 19.62 40.14
C GLY A 107 17.43 19.39 39.15
N THR A 108 17.76 19.15 37.87
CA THR A 108 16.79 18.66 36.90
C THR A 108 16.31 17.29 37.36
N ILE A 109 15.01 17.19 37.66
CA ILE A 109 14.36 15.95 38.08
C ILE A 109 14.56 14.89 37.00
N ASP A 110 14.93 13.66 37.40
CA ASP A 110 15.05 12.51 36.50
C ASP A 110 13.99 11.47 36.91
N PRO A 111 12.83 11.39 36.20
CA PRO A 111 11.73 10.50 36.58
C PRO A 111 12.10 9.01 36.66
N GLU A 112 13.19 8.57 36.04
CA GLU A 112 13.69 7.20 36.21
C GLU A 112 14.52 7.01 37.49
N ALA A 113 15.25 8.04 37.93
CA ALA A 113 16.21 7.95 39.03
C ALA A 113 15.69 8.47 40.39
N ASP A 114 14.72 9.39 40.35
CA ASP A 114 14.07 9.98 41.53
C ASP A 114 12.72 9.32 41.88
N ALA A 115 12.29 8.34 41.08
CA ALA A 115 11.05 7.59 41.27
C ALA A 115 10.99 6.84 42.62
N ALA A 116 9.86 6.98 43.31
CA ALA A 116 9.43 6.05 44.36
C ALA A 116 8.73 4.81 43.77
N LEU A 117 8.17 4.98 42.57
CA LEU A 117 7.38 4.02 41.79
C LEU A 117 7.78 4.19 40.32
N LEU A 118 8.16 3.10 39.65
CA LEU A 118 8.54 3.08 38.24
C LEU A 118 8.13 1.76 37.61
N THR A 119 7.25 1.81 36.60
CA THR A 119 6.96 0.61 35.79
C THR A 119 8.16 0.28 34.90
N GLU A 120 8.26 -0.98 34.46
CA GLU A 120 9.00 -1.27 33.24
C GLU A 120 8.38 -0.53 32.04
N PRO A 121 9.06 -0.40 30.88
CA PRO A 121 8.42 0.04 29.64
C PRO A 121 7.56 -1.10 29.08
N LEU A 122 6.25 -0.91 29.06
CA LEU A 122 5.25 -1.96 28.82
C LEU A 122 4.59 -1.79 27.44
N GLU A 123 4.62 -2.83 26.61
CA GLU A 123 3.80 -2.92 25.39
C GLU A 123 2.35 -3.21 25.76
N VAL A 124 1.42 -2.45 25.17
CA VAL A 124 -0.02 -2.45 25.48
C VAL A 124 -0.83 -2.38 24.19
N ALA A 125 -2.11 -2.76 24.23
CA ALA A 125 -3.00 -2.55 23.09
C ALA A 125 -3.18 -1.05 22.80
N GLY A 126 -3.37 -0.69 21.53
CA GLY A 126 -3.35 0.71 21.10
C GLY A 126 -4.35 1.62 21.83
N PHE A 127 -3.90 2.78 22.31
CA PHE A 127 -4.75 3.77 23.00
C PHE A 127 -4.61 5.19 22.44
N LEU A 128 -5.61 6.04 22.67
CA LEU A 128 -5.68 7.45 22.22
C LEU A 128 -5.74 8.48 23.36
N VAL A 129 -6.14 8.06 24.56
CA VAL A 129 -6.13 8.90 25.77
C VAL A 129 -5.58 8.09 26.93
N ALA A 130 -4.75 8.71 27.76
CA ALA A 130 -4.31 8.17 29.05
C ALA A 130 -4.58 9.18 30.17
N GLY A 131 -4.67 8.68 31.40
CA GLY A 131 -4.76 9.50 32.61
C GLY A 131 -4.78 8.65 33.87
N PHE A 132 -4.35 9.23 34.98
CA PHE A 132 -4.26 8.55 36.27
C PHE A 132 -5.47 8.86 37.13
N THR A 133 -5.82 7.95 38.05
CA THR A 133 -6.78 8.21 39.13
C THR A 133 -6.27 7.72 40.47
N TRP A 134 -6.76 8.29 41.57
CA TRP A 134 -6.46 7.85 42.94
C TRP A 134 -7.67 8.00 43.87
N ALA A 135 -7.58 7.32 45.03
CA ALA A 135 -8.58 7.31 46.08
C ALA A 135 -8.16 8.16 47.31
N GLY A 136 -9.06 8.25 48.30
CA GLY A 136 -8.77 8.80 49.64
C GLY A 136 -8.69 10.32 49.75
N SER A 137 -8.40 11.06 48.66
CA SER A 137 -8.20 12.52 48.66
C SER A 137 -8.53 13.16 47.32
N VAL A 138 -9.09 14.38 47.33
CA VAL A 138 -9.23 15.21 46.10
C VAL A 138 -7.93 15.76 45.56
N ALA A 139 -6.96 15.99 46.45
CA ALA A 139 -5.64 16.49 46.09
C ALA A 139 -4.64 15.34 46.05
N LEU A 140 -3.78 15.34 45.04
CA LEU A 140 -2.56 14.53 45.03
C LEU A 140 -1.71 14.89 46.27
N PRO A 141 -1.02 13.94 46.93
CA PRO A 141 -0.27 14.22 48.16
C PRO A 141 0.80 15.31 47.95
N GLU A 142 0.99 16.18 48.95
CA GLU A 142 1.87 17.37 48.83
C GLU A 142 3.30 16.96 48.41
N GLY A 143 3.78 17.53 47.30
CA GLY A 143 5.11 17.25 46.75
C GLY A 143 5.23 15.97 45.91
N THR A 144 4.14 15.24 45.69
CA THR A 144 4.10 14.10 44.76
C THR A 144 3.95 14.59 43.31
N GLN A 145 4.67 13.98 42.38
CA GLN A 145 4.58 14.24 40.94
C GLN A 145 4.41 12.93 40.16
N ILE A 146 3.50 12.93 39.18
CA ILE A 146 3.21 11.79 38.32
C ILE A 146 3.73 12.09 36.92
N TYR A 147 4.54 11.19 36.36
CA TYR A 147 5.07 11.27 35.01
C TYR A 147 4.66 10.07 34.18
N LEU A 148 4.48 10.29 32.87
CA LEU A 148 4.41 9.23 31.88
C LEU A 148 5.29 9.54 30.67
N ARG A 149 5.69 8.50 29.95
CA ARG A 149 6.12 8.59 28.55
C ARG A 149 5.47 7.48 27.74
N VAL A 150 5.24 7.74 26.46
CA VAL A 150 4.56 6.79 25.55
C VAL A 150 5.45 6.47 24.35
N ARG A 151 5.19 5.34 23.71
CA ARG A 151 5.78 5.00 22.41
C ARG A 151 4.76 5.29 21.31
N GLU A 152 5.12 6.15 20.37
CA GLU A 152 4.34 6.45 19.17
C GLU A 152 5.18 6.11 17.93
N ASN A 153 4.62 5.34 16.99
CA ASN A 153 5.30 4.95 15.75
C ASN A 153 6.69 4.30 15.96
N GLY A 154 6.90 3.63 17.11
CA GLY A 154 8.17 3.01 17.49
C GLY A 154 9.19 3.93 18.15
N VAL A 155 8.85 5.20 18.45
CA VAL A 155 9.72 6.16 19.13
C VAL A 155 9.12 6.52 20.50
N TRP A 156 9.93 6.49 21.56
CA TRP A 156 9.53 6.93 22.90
C TRP A 156 9.56 8.46 23.02
N THR A 157 8.55 9.04 23.68
CA THR A 157 8.54 10.47 24.03
C THR A 157 9.51 10.78 25.16
N ASP A 158 9.84 12.06 25.32
CA ASP A 158 10.30 12.58 26.62
C ASP A 158 9.22 12.36 27.70
N TRP A 159 9.64 12.34 28.96
CA TRP A 159 8.77 12.22 30.12
C TRP A 159 7.93 13.49 30.29
N TYR A 160 6.61 13.32 30.42
CA TYR A 160 5.63 14.39 30.60
C TYR A 160 5.07 14.39 32.03
N LEU A 161 5.01 15.56 32.67
CA LEU A 161 4.41 15.75 33.99
C LEU A 161 2.87 15.81 33.84
N ASN A 162 2.15 14.81 34.34
CA ASN A 162 0.70 14.82 34.26
C ASN A 162 0.10 15.58 35.46
N GLU A 163 -0.30 16.83 35.26
CA GLU A 163 -0.93 17.66 36.30
C GLU A 163 -2.23 17.00 36.84
N PRO A 164 -2.50 17.10 38.16
CA PRO A 164 -3.84 16.87 38.74
C PRO A 164 -4.91 17.73 38.06
N ALA A 165 -6.10 17.19 37.83
CA ALA A 165 -7.16 17.89 37.10
C ALA A 165 -7.75 19.07 37.91
N ASP A 166 -7.62 20.29 37.40
CA ASP A 166 -8.30 21.52 37.89
C ASP A 166 -9.73 21.61 37.30
N ALA A 167 -10.36 20.45 37.09
CA ALA A 167 -11.57 20.26 36.31
C ALA A 167 -12.52 19.27 37.02
N GLY A 168 -13.71 19.09 36.44
CA GLY A 168 -14.82 18.39 37.10
C GLY A 168 -15.86 19.33 37.71
N ARG A 169 -16.85 18.74 38.38
CA ARG A 169 -18.17 19.36 38.62
C ARG A 169 -18.18 20.26 39.85
N ASP A 170 -18.80 21.43 39.73
CA ASP A 170 -19.07 22.34 40.86
C ASP A 170 -19.98 21.74 41.96
N ASP A 171 -20.59 20.57 41.73
CA ASP A 171 -21.62 19.94 42.57
C ASP A 171 -21.31 18.50 43.05
N LEU A 172 -20.15 17.93 42.68
CA LEU A 172 -19.70 16.66 43.24
C LEU A 172 -19.36 16.82 44.73
N ASP A 173 -19.63 15.80 45.54
CA ASP A 173 -19.08 15.73 46.89
C ASP A 173 -17.59 15.32 46.77
N PRO A 174 -16.65 16.20 47.15
CA PRO A 174 -15.22 15.92 47.03
C PRO A 174 -14.80 14.70 47.85
N THR A 175 -15.54 14.33 48.89
CA THR A 175 -15.22 13.15 49.72
C THR A 175 -15.61 11.81 49.08
N THR A 176 -16.26 11.84 47.91
CA THR A 176 -16.71 10.63 47.19
C THR A 176 -16.36 10.60 45.70
N ALA A 177 -15.77 11.67 45.15
CA ALA A 177 -15.41 11.74 43.74
C ALA A 177 -14.10 11.00 43.45
N THR A 178 -14.04 10.24 42.35
CA THR A 178 -12.77 9.75 41.81
C THR A 178 -11.94 10.95 41.39
N SER A 179 -10.70 11.01 41.88
CA SER A 179 -9.78 12.12 41.61
C SER A 179 -8.68 11.65 40.68
N GLY A 180 -8.14 12.53 39.84
CA GLY A 180 -7.24 12.13 38.76
C GLY A 180 -6.54 13.30 38.08
N THR A 181 -5.84 13.00 36.99
CA THR A 181 -5.05 13.97 36.22
C THR A 181 -5.82 14.55 35.04
N ASP A 182 -5.36 15.66 34.46
CA ASP A 182 -5.81 16.11 33.13
C ASP A 182 -5.54 15.03 32.05
N GLU A 183 -6.31 15.02 30.96
CA GLU A 183 -6.18 13.98 29.93
C GLU A 183 -4.92 14.13 29.06
N PHE A 184 -4.16 13.03 28.91
CA PHE A 184 -3.02 12.94 28.00
C PHE A 184 -3.44 12.30 26.67
N VAL A 185 -3.40 13.08 25.59
CA VAL A 185 -3.82 12.65 24.24
C VAL A 185 -2.65 12.06 23.45
N THR A 186 -2.91 10.95 22.75
CA THR A 186 -1.94 10.33 21.83
C THR A 186 -2.48 10.28 20.39
N GLY A 187 -1.57 10.01 19.46
CA GLY A 187 -1.82 9.74 18.05
C GLY A 187 -1.79 8.24 17.74
N GLY A 188 -2.08 7.39 18.73
CA GLY A 188 -2.07 5.92 18.64
C GLY A 188 -0.80 5.31 19.22
N ALA A 189 -0.68 5.39 20.54
CA ALA A 189 0.47 4.86 21.29
C ALA A 189 0.32 3.34 21.52
N ASP A 190 1.45 2.62 21.50
CA ASP A 190 1.53 1.15 21.59
C ASP A 190 2.43 0.62 22.73
N ALA A 191 3.09 1.51 23.46
CA ALA A 191 3.75 1.21 24.73
C ALA A 191 3.69 2.42 25.66
N ILE A 192 3.79 2.18 26.97
CA ILE A 192 3.79 3.22 28.00
C ILE A 192 4.77 2.88 29.13
N GLN A 193 5.29 3.91 29.79
CA GLN A 193 6.00 3.80 31.06
C GLN A 193 5.51 4.89 32.00
N ALA A 194 5.29 4.55 33.28
CA ALA A 194 4.82 5.48 34.30
C ALA A 194 5.81 5.56 35.47
N ALA A 195 5.98 6.76 36.01
CA ALA A 195 6.85 7.05 37.15
C ALA A 195 6.13 7.97 38.15
N VAL A 196 6.31 7.73 39.44
CA VAL A 196 5.80 8.63 40.50
C VAL A 196 6.92 8.96 41.47
N ILE A 197 7.18 10.25 41.63
CA ILE A 197 8.07 10.80 42.65
C ILE A 197 7.19 11.12 43.86
N ALA A 198 7.44 10.45 44.99
CA ALA A 198 6.60 10.59 46.17
C ALA A 198 7.02 11.79 47.04
N GLY A 199 6.06 12.64 47.39
CA GLY A 199 6.25 13.72 48.36
C GLY A 199 6.35 13.22 49.81
N PRO A 200 6.53 14.11 50.80
CA PRO A 200 6.69 13.75 52.21
C PRO A 200 5.51 12.97 52.83
N ALA A 201 4.34 12.97 52.18
CA ALA A 201 3.16 12.20 52.57
C ALA A 201 3.15 10.75 52.05
N GLY A 202 4.04 10.38 51.11
CA GLY A 202 4.08 9.08 50.47
C GLY A 202 3.36 9.02 49.11
N LEU A 203 3.17 7.79 48.62
CA LEU A 203 2.40 7.53 47.40
C LEU A 203 0.88 7.66 47.69
N PRO A 204 0.07 8.09 46.70
CA PRO A 204 -1.39 8.11 46.83
C PRO A 204 -1.99 6.70 47.01
N GLU A 205 -3.15 6.61 47.69
CA GLU A 205 -3.92 5.38 47.87
C GLU A 205 -4.69 5.02 46.58
N GLY A 206 -4.66 3.75 46.16
CA GLY A 206 -5.45 3.26 45.02
C GLY A 206 -5.14 3.99 43.71
N LEU A 207 -3.85 4.25 43.44
CA LEU A 207 -3.41 4.88 42.21
C LEU A 207 -3.52 3.90 41.05
N SER A 208 -4.26 4.27 40.01
CA SER A 208 -4.34 3.52 38.75
C SER A 208 -4.05 4.41 37.55
N LEU A 209 -3.65 3.78 36.44
CA LEU A 209 -3.44 4.41 35.14
C LEU A 209 -4.40 3.77 34.13
N SER A 210 -5.29 4.57 33.54
CA SER A 210 -6.25 4.13 32.53
C SER A 210 -5.78 4.48 31.12
N LEU A 211 -5.82 3.52 30.21
CA LEU A 211 -5.46 3.66 28.79
C LEU A 211 -6.69 3.40 27.93
N VAL A 212 -7.20 4.44 27.29
CA VAL A 212 -8.50 4.48 26.63
C VAL A 212 -8.33 4.42 25.10
N PRO A 213 -8.83 3.38 24.40
CA PRO A 213 -8.83 3.30 22.95
C PRO A 213 -9.92 4.22 22.34
N GLY A 214 -9.92 4.32 21.01
CA GLY A 214 -10.82 5.18 20.26
C GLY A 214 -12.30 4.76 20.28
N GLU A 215 -12.64 3.51 20.57
CA GLU A 215 -14.01 3.04 20.83
C GLU A 215 -14.06 2.15 22.08
N PRO A 216 -14.02 2.73 23.29
CA PRO A 216 -13.86 1.97 24.54
C PRO A 216 -15.07 1.07 24.84
N ILE A 217 -14.85 -0.21 25.14
CA ILE A 217 -15.92 -1.20 25.37
C ILE A 217 -15.68 -2.05 26.62
N GLY A 218 -15.84 -1.43 27.78
CA GLY A 218 -15.59 -2.06 29.08
C GLY A 218 -14.15 -1.84 29.54
N GLU A 219 -13.76 -2.54 30.61
CA GLU A 219 -12.49 -2.35 31.30
C GLU A 219 -11.78 -3.70 31.51
N GLU A 220 -10.46 -3.68 31.39
CA GLU A 220 -9.57 -4.83 31.56
C GLU A 220 -8.40 -4.40 32.46
N VAL A 221 -8.33 -4.95 33.68
CA VAL A 221 -7.18 -4.74 34.56
C VAL A 221 -6.04 -5.62 34.05
N LEU A 222 -4.90 -5.01 33.72
CA LEU A 222 -3.73 -5.73 33.24
C LEU A 222 -2.91 -6.25 34.42
N GLU A 223 -2.70 -7.57 34.48
CA GLU A 223 -1.84 -8.22 35.48
C GLU A 223 -0.39 -8.32 34.96
N PRO A 224 0.63 -8.32 35.84
CA PRO A 224 2.05 -8.36 35.44
C PRO A 224 2.44 -9.56 34.56
N GLU A 225 1.72 -10.68 34.66
CA GLU A 225 2.04 -11.91 33.92
C GLU A 225 1.56 -11.92 32.45
N ASP A 226 0.63 -11.03 32.08
CA ASP A 226 0.15 -10.86 30.71
C ASP A 226 0.89 -9.75 29.94
N MET A 227 1.65 -8.89 30.63
CA MET A 227 2.33 -7.75 30.03
C MET A 227 3.72 -8.07 29.46
N LYS A 228 4.06 -7.41 28.35
CA LYS A 228 5.33 -7.59 27.64
C LYS A 228 6.23 -6.36 27.82
N VAL A 229 7.33 -6.54 28.55
CA VAL A 229 8.40 -5.53 28.63
C VAL A 229 9.07 -5.34 27.27
N VAL A 230 9.39 -4.08 26.93
CA VAL A 230 10.05 -3.67 25.71
C VAL A 230 11.21 -2.72 25.99
N GLU A 231 12.18 -2.70 25.08
CA GLU A 231 13.32 -1.78 25.17
C GLU A 231 12.86 -0.31 25.08
N ALA A 232 13.44 0.55 25.92
CA ALA A 232 13.27 2.00 25.87
C ALA A 232 14.64 2.69 26.01
N ASP A 233 14.97 3.56 25.07
CA ASP A 233 16.09 4.48 25.23
C ASP A 233 15.77 5.51 26.33
N LYS A 234 16.78 5.99 27.06
CA LYS A 234 16.58 7.07 28.03
C LYS A 234 16.25 8.38 27.28
N THR A 235 15.07 8.92 27.54
CA THR A 235 14.60 10.20 27.00
C THR A 235 14.73 11.31 28.06
N GLY A 236 14.51 12.57 27.66
CA GLY A 236 14.52 13.70 28.58
C GLY A 236 13.23 13.83 29.39
N VAL A 237 13.09 14.95 30.08
CA VAL A 237 11.79 15.45 30.55
C VAL A 237 11.38 16.57 29.60
N ALA A 238 10.11 16.64 29.22
CA ALA A 238 9.58 17.71 28.38
C ALA A 238 9.80 19.07 29.07
N GLU A 239 10.40 20.04 28.36
CA GLU A 239 10.75 21.34 28.94
C GLU A 239 9.51 22.19 29.26
N GLU A 240 9.12 22.20 30.53
CA GLU A 240 8.33 23.27 31.14
C GLU A 240 9.28 24.38 31.61
N GLU A 241 9.23 25.57 30.99
CA GLU A 241 9.88 26.75 31.58
C GLU A 241 9.09 27.18 32.83
N GLU A 242 9.76 27.33 33.98
CA GLU A 242 9.10 27.65 35.26
C GLU A 242 8.16 28.87 35.17
N PRO A 243 6.99 28.84 35.83
CA PRO A 243 6.07 29.97 35.84
C PRO A 243 6.73 31.23 36.43
N PRO A 244 6.83 32.34 35.66
CA PRO A 244 7.71 33.45 36.01
C PRO A 244 7.26 34.20 37.26
N THR A 245 8.19 34.38 38.21
CA THR A 245 7.98 34.95 39.55
C THR A 245 7.80 36.47 39.55
N PHE A 246 6.72 36.96 38.94
CA PHE A 246 6.44 38.39 38.80
C PHE A 246 5.99 39.08 40.10
N SER A 247 6.94 39.77 40.74
CA SER A 247 6.64 40.81 41.74
C SER A 247 5.96 42.03 41.09
N ALA A 248 4.76 42.39 41.55
CA ALA A 248 3.91 43.39 40.90
C ALA A 248 4.30 44.87 41.17
N THR A 249 4.51 45.65 40.11
CA THR A 249 4.09 47.07 39.95
C THR A 249 4.24 47.51 38.47
N PRO A 250 3.66 48.64 38.01
CA PRO A 250 3.03 48.71 36.67
C PRO A 250 3.85 49.30 35.50
N SER A 251 3.26 49.15 34.31
CA SER A 251 3.73 49.60 32.99
C SER A 251 3.96 51.11 32.83
N PRO A 252 4.74 51.49 31.80
CA PRO A 252 4.49 52.71 31.02
C PRO A 252 4.35 52.47 29.49
N SER A 253 3.58 53.37 28.88
CA SER A 253 3.15 53.54 27.48
C SER A 253 4.10 53.19 26.32
N ALA A 254 3.48 52.91 25.16
CA ALA A 254 4.13 52.66 23.87
C ALA A 254 4.44 53.93 23.03
N GLN A 255 5.36 53.80 22.06
CA GLN A 255 5.28 54.45 20.74
C GLN A 255 6.08 53.63 19.69
N PRO A 256 5.82 53.78 18.37
CA PRO A 256 6.31 52.86 17.33
C PRO A 256 7.65 53.28 16.69
N GLY A 257 8.23 52.38 15.88
CA GLY A 257 9.36 52.64 14.99
C GLY A 257 9.18 51.99 13.61
N ASP A 258 9.64 52.66 12.55
CA ASP A 258 9.55 52.20 11.15
C ASP A 258 10.48 51.02 10.83
N GLY A 259 10.13 50.24 9.81
CA GLY A 259 10.88 49.05 9.41
C GLY A 259 10.52 48.47 8.03
N THR A 260 10.40 49.29 6.99
CA THR A 260 10.16 48.79 5.61
C THR A 260 11.35 48.01 5.05
N SER A 261 11.10 46.81 4.53
CA SER A 261 12.00 46.12 3.61
C SER A 261 11.20 45.35 2.56
N THR A 262 11.44 45.64 1.29
CA THR A 262 10.78 45.01 0.13
C THR A 262 11.68 43.93 -0.48
N ALA A 263 11.15 42.73 -0.70
CA ALA A 263 11.79 41.68 -1.49
C ALA A 263 11.02 41.45 -2.81
N THR A 264 11.73 41.44 -3.94
CA THR A 264 11.16 41.34 -5.29
C THR A 264 11.17 39.91 -5.84
N PHE A 265 10.08 39.50 -6.49
CA PHE A 265 10.00 38.25 -7.26
C PHE A 265 10.14 38.50 -8.78
N PRO A 266 10.86 37.66 -9.53
CA PRO A 266 11.03 37.81 -10.99
C PRO A 266 10.03 36.97 -11.83
N SER A 267 9.27 37.68 -12.67
CA SER A 267 8.79 37.37 -14.04
C SER A 267 8.41 35.95 -14.50
N GLU A 268 7.24 35.86 -15.15
CA GLU A 268 6.76 34.74 -15.98
C GLU A 268 7.62 34.45 -17.23
N PRO A 269 7.47 33.25 -17.82
CA PRO A 269 7.42 33.02 -19.26
C PRO A 269 5.96 32.77 -19.75
N GLY A 270 5.57 33.43 -20.84
CA GLY A 270 4.17 33.46 -21.35
C GLY A 270 3.68 32.28 -22.21
N PRO A 271 2.45 32.36 -22.75
CA PRO A 271 1.68 31.20 -23.22
C PRO A 271 1.94 30.78 -24.69
N MET A 272 1.60 29.51 -24.99
CA MET A 272 1.44 28.99 -26.35
C MET A 272 -0.02 28.64 -26.67
N GLN A 273 -0.33 28.49 -27.97
CA GLN A 273 -1.68 28.72 -28.52
C GLN A 273 -2.46 27.44 -28.86
N SER A 274 -3.76 27.65 -29.05
CA SER A 274 -4.79 26.64 -29.31
C SER A 274 -4.69 25.95 -30.68
N SER A 275 -5.23 24.73 -30.76
CA SER A 275 -5.89 24.23 -31.97
C SER A 275 -6.97 23.19 -31.65
N GLY A 276 -7.95 23.06 -32.54
CA GLY A 276 -9.11 22.15 -32.52
C GLY A 276 -10.08 22.59 -33.62
N PRO A 277 -11.33 22.07 -33.70
CA PRO A 277 -11.91 20.89 -33.06
C PRO A 277 -12.41 19.85 -34.09
N SER A 278 -13.15 18.82 -33.67
CA SER A 278 -14.05 18.03 -34.54
C SER A 278 -15.33 17.65 -33.78
N GLN A 279 -16.41 17.31 -34.49
CA GLN A 279 -17.79 17.33 -33.95
C GLN A 279 -18.54 16.00 -34.08
N SER A 280 -19.21 15.61 -32.98
CA SER A 280 -20.56 14.97 -32.95
C SER A 280 -20.73 13.55 -33.56
N PRO A 281 -21.88 12.87 -33.35
CA PRO A 281 -23.07 13.22 -32.55
C PRO A 281 -23.47 12.23 -31.44
N ALA A 282 -24.43 12.64 -30.61
CA ALA A 282 -24.99 11.87 -29.50
C ALA A 282 -25.79 10.62 -29.90
N GLY A 283 -25.86 9.65 -28.97
CA GLY A 283 -26.82 8.54 -28.99
C GLY A 283 -27.64 8.50 -27.69
N THR A 284 -28.95 8.77 -27.77
CA THR A 284 -29.86 8.69 -26.61
C THR A 284 -30.40 7.28 -26.39
N SER A 285 -30.35 6.78 -25.15
CA SER A 285 -31.11 5.60 -24.71
C SER A 285 -31.86 5.89 -23.40
N THR A 286 -33.17 5.64 -23.40
CA THR A 286 -34.05 5.80 -22.23
C THR A 286 -34.22 4.47 -21.50
N GLY A 287 -33.96 4.40 -20.19
CA GLY A 287 -33.84 3.13 -19.45
C GLY A 287 -34.38 3.10 -18.01
N THR A 288 -35.62 3.56 -17.81
CA THR A 288 -36.52 3.22 -16.66
C THR A 288 -35.92 2.63 -15.36
N GLY A 289 -35.57 3.51 -14.43
CA GLY A 289 -35.91 3.49 -12.99
C GLY A 289 -35.93 2.19 -12.17
N MET A 290 -35.20 2.23 -11.04
CA MET A 290 -35.52 1.49 -9.82
C MET A 290 -35.64 2.46 -8.63
N SER A 291 -36.44 2.09 -7.62
CA SER A 291 -36.67 2.88 -6.41
C SER A 291 -35.45 2.91 -5.47
N PRO A 292 -35.29 3.93 -4.60
CA PRO A 292 -34.08 4.11 -3.81
C PRO A 292 -33.87 3.02 -2.76
N ALA A 293 -32.65 2.50 -2.70
CA ALA A 293 -32.10 1.93 -1.47
C ALA A 293 -31.69 3.08 -0.52
N LEU A 294 -31.74 2.82 0.79
CA LEU A 294 -31.46 3.83 1.81
C LEU A 294 -29.96 4.17 1.87
N PRO A 295 -29.57 5.45 2.01
CA PRO A 295 -28.17 5.83 2.15
C PRO A 295 -27.62 5.40 3.52
N ALA A 296 -26.37 4.92 3.53
CA ALA A 296 -25.57 4.87 4.75
C ALA A 296 -25.16 6.29 5.15
N LEU A 297 -25.16 6.58 6.46
CA LEU A 297 -25.01 7.93 6.97
C LEU A 297 -23.53 8.35 7.00
N LEU A 298 -23.19 9.46 6.33
CA LEU A 298 -22.02 10.26 6.65
C LEU A 298 -22.45 11.40 7.60
N ALA A 299 -21.53 11.82 8.47
CA ALA A 299 -21.76 12.88 9.44
C ALA A 299 -22.14 14.21 8.75
N THR A 300 -23.25 14.81 9.17
CA THR A 300 -23.87 16.03 8.64
C THR A 300 -23.61 17.23 9.55
N ALA A 301 -22.33 17.54 9.79
CA ALA A 301 -21.87 18.57 10.72
C ALA A 301 -22.70 19.86 10.64
N THR A 302 -23.31 20.26 11.75
CA THR A 302 -24.45 21.17 11.74
C THR A 302 -24.04 22.64 11.81
N THR A 303 -24.79 23.47 11.07
CA THR A 303 -24.75 24.95 11.15
C THR A 303 -26.02 25.52 11.81
N ALA A 304 -26.83 24.66 12.44
CA ALA A 304 -28.06 25.02 13.13
C ALA A 304 -27.83 26.10 14.21
N ASN A 305 -28.90 26.81 14.60
CA ASN A 305 -28.86 27.91 15.58
C ASN A 305 -27.87 29.06 15.22
N GLY A 306 -27.49 29.16 13.94
CA GLY A 306 -26.65 30.23 13.41
C GLY A 306 -25.19 30.13 13.83
N LEU A 307 -24.67 28.92 14.00
CA LEU A 307 -23.26 28.67 14.30
C LEU A 307 -22.34 29.31 13.22
N PRO A 308 -21.18 29.86 13.60
CA PRO A 308 -20.28 30.58 12.69
C PRO A 308 -19.28 29.66 11.97
N VAL A 309 -19.28 28.37 12.34
CA VAL A 309 -18.48 27.25 11.85
C VAL A 309 -19.34 25.98 11.97
N PRO A 310 -19.16 24.95 11.12
CA PRO A 310 -19.85 23.67 11.30
C PRO A 310 -19.46 22.99 12.62
N VAL A 311 -20.40 22.29 13.25
CA VAL A 311 -20.16 21.51 14.48
C VAL A 311 -20.57 20.05 14.25
N ILE A 312 -19.62 19.13 14.43
CA ILE A 312 -19.84 17.69 14.48
C ILE A 312 -20.60 17.38 15.78
N THR A 313 -21.85 16.92 15.65
CA THR A 313 -22.72 16.67 16.81
C THR A 313 -22.32 15.39 17.55
N ARG A 314 -22.82 15.19 18.78
CA ARG A 314 -22.57 13.96 19.56
C ARG A 314 -22.92 12.66 18.82
N ALA A 315 -23.96 12.67 18.00
CA ALA A 315 -24.34 11.50 17.20
C ALA A 315 -23.34 11.19 16.06
N GLU A 316 -22.54 12.17 15.65
CA GLU A 316 -21.70 12.13 14.46
C GLU A 316 -20.23 11.81 14.76
N TRP A 317 -19.72 12.22 15.94
CA TRP A 317 -18.44 11.71 16.44
C TRP A 317 -18.56 10.37 17.18
N GLY A 318 -19.78 9.86 17.39
CA GLY A 318 -20.04 8.54 17.95
C GLY A 318 -20.09 8.51 19.48
N ALA A 319 -20.69 9.51 20.12
CA ALA A 319 -20.88 9.55 21.57
C ALA A 319 -21.74 8.37 22.05
N ASN A 320 -21.16 7.47 22.85
CA ASN A 320 -21.90 6.37 23.45
C ASN A 320 -22.84 6.90 24.54
N ALA A 321 -24.14 6.95 24.24
CA ALA A 321 -25.16 7.46 25.16
C ALA A 321 -25.30 6.66 26.48
N ALA A 322 -24.65 5.49 26.61
CA ALA A 322 -24.61 4.72 27.86
C ALA A 322 -23.70 5.34 28.94
N TYR A 323 -22.81 6.26 28.59
CA TYR A 323 -21.93 6.97 29.54
C TYR A 323 -22.55 8.27 30.09
N LEU A 324 -23.73 8.69 29.59
CA LEU A 324 -24.35 9.96 29.98
C LEU A 324 -25.13 9.81 31.30
N ASP A 325 -24.50 10.21 32.40
CA ASP A 325 -25.11 10.34 33.74
C ASP A 325 -25.04 11.79 34.25
N TRP A 326 -25.33 12.75 33.35
CA TRP A 326 -25.42 14.18 33.66
C TRP A 326 -26.77 14.77 33.20
N ASP A 327 -27.57 15.29 34.14
CA ASP A 327 -28.77 16.11 33.86
C ASP A 327 -28.39 17.58 33.55
N PRO A 328 -28.58 18.09 32.31
CA PRO A 328 -27.99 19.36 31.89
C PRO A 328 -28.69 20.61 32.47
N GLU A 329 -28.00 21.34 33.36
CA GLU A 329 -28.47 22.64 33.89
C GLU A 329 -28.05 23.82 32.97
N TYR A 330 -29.03 24.63 32.53
CA TYR A 330 -28.81 25.77 31.64
C TYR A 330 -28.84 27.12 32.40
N VAL A 331 -27.67 27.67 32.69
CA VAL A 331 -27.50 28.97 33.37
C VAL A 331 -27.31 30.12 32.39
N THR A 332 -27.55 31.35 32.85
CA THR A 332 -27.13 32.56 32.12
C THR A 332 -25.61 32.60 32.09
N ALA A 333 -25.03 32.71 30.89
CA ALA A 333 -23.59 32.63 30.69
C ALA A 333 -23.08 33.80 29.82
N GLY A 334 -21.85 34.25 30.06
CA GLY A 334 -21.33 35.47 29.45
C GLY A 334 -19.81 35.65 29.47
N HIS A 335 -19.07 34.57 29.69
CA HIS A 335 -17.62 34.51 29.47
C HIS A 335 -17.28 33.16 28.81
N VAL A 336 -16.11 33.06 28.20
CA VAL A 336 -15.59 31.82 27.61
C VAL A 336 -14.29 31.44 28.30
N VAL A 337 -14.11 30.16 28.62
CA VAL A 337 -12.83 29.61 29.11
C VAL A 337 -12.18 28.82 27.98
N VAL A 338 -10.94 29.17 27.65
CA VAL A 338 -10.12 28.45 26.66
C VAL A 338 -9.19 27.49 27.39
N HIS A 339 -9.23 26.24 26.94
CA HIS A 339 -8.49 25.08 27.46
C HIS A 339 -7.62 24.47 26.37
N HIS A 340 -6.82 23.47 26.75
CA HIS A 340 -6.10 22.60 25.83
C HIS A 340 -6.10 21.15 26.35
N THR A 341 -5.53 20.20 25.59
CA THR A 341 -5.30 18.82 26.07
C THR A 341 -3.80 18.52 26.19
N ALA A 342 -3.38 17.69 27.15
CA ALA A 342 -1.98 17.28 27.25
C ALA A 342 -1.57 16.26 26.17
N GLY A 343 -0.27 15.94 26.09
CA GLY A 343 0.28 14.92 25.19
C GLY A 343 0.73 15.39 23.80
N THR A 344 0.25 14.72 22.75
CA THR A 344 0.78 14.86 21.39
C THR A 344 0.06 15.96 20.59
N ASN A 345 0.81 16.58 19.67
CA ASN A 345 0.24 17.44 18.63
C ASN A 345 0.12 16.73 17.28
N ASP A 346 0.57 15.47 17.14
CA ASP A 346 0.79 14.83 15.84
C ASP A 346 -0.36 13.92 15.34
N TYR A 347 -1.40 13.69 16.14
CA TYR A 347 -2.61 12.94 15.76
C TYR A 347 -3.23 13.38 14.41
N THR A 348 -3.85 12.45 13.67
CA THR A 348 -4.49 12.75 12.38
C THR A 348 -5.93 13.25 12.51
N ALA A 349 -6.47 13.90 11.48
CA ALA A 349 -7.88 14.31 11.43
C ALA A 349 -8.85 13.10 11.53
N ALA A 350 -8.44 11.91 11.09
CA ALA A 350 -9.21 10.68 11.22
C ALA A 350 -9.28 10.16 12.66
N GLN A 351 -8.27 10.47 13.49
CA GLN A 351 -8.20 10.05 14.90
C GLN A 351 -8.90 11.04 15.85
N ALA A 352 -9.08 12.31 15.46
CA ALA A 352 -9.72 13.32 16.30
C ALA A 352 -11.09 12.91 16.88
N PRO A 353 -12.03 12.27 16.13
CA PRO A 353 -13.26 11.73 16.72
C PRO A 353 -13.04 10.63 17.76
N GLY A 354 -12.02 9.77 17.56
CA GLY A 354 -11.62 8.73 18.50
C GLY A 354 -11.05 9.31 19.80
N ILE A 355 -10.23 10.36 19.69
CA ILE A 355 -9.74 11.13 20.85
C ILE A 355 -10.93 11.73 21.61
N VAL A 356 -11.88 12.39 20.94
CA VAL A 356 -13.08 12.95 21.61
C VAL A 356 -13.90 11.87 22.33
N ARG A 357 -13.99 10.65 21.80
CA ARG A 357 -14.61 9.50 22.50
C ARG A 357 -13.79 9.02 23.70
N GLY A 358 -12.46 8.99 23.60
CA GLY A 358 -11.57 8.66 24.71
C GLY A 358 -11.68 9.66 25.86
N ILE A 359 -11.66 10.96 25.56
CA ILE A 359 -11.86 12.04 26.54
C ILE A 359 -13.26 11.97 27.16
N TYR A 360 -14.29 11.62 26.37
CA TYR A 360 -15.64 11.41 26.89
C TYR A 360 -15.69 10.25 27.89
N TYR A 361 -15.07 9.10 27.59
CA TYR A 361 -15.00 7.98 28.54
C TYR A 361 -14.24 8.38 29.82
N TYR A 362 -13.05 8.97 29.68
CA TYR A 362 -12.21 9.33 30.82
C TYR A 362 -12.93 10.31 31.77
N HIS A 363 -13.56 11.35 31.23
CA HIS A 363 -14.34 12.29 32.03
C HIS A 363 -15.64 11.68 32.60
N ALA A 364 -16.42 10.96 31.78
CA ALA A 364 -17.74 10.50 32.21
C ALA A 364 -17.70 9.28 33.13
N ASN A 365 -16.86 8.29 32.81
CA ASN A 365 -16.73 7.01 33.51
C ASN A 365 -15.57 7.00 34.49
N THR A 366 -14.34 7.23 34.03
CA THR A 366 -13.12 7.05 34.85
C THR A 366 -13.05 8.08 35.99
N LEU A 367 -13.28 9.36 35.71
CA LEU A 367 -13.40 10.43 36.72
C LEU A 367 -14.83 10.59 37.28
N GLY A 368 -15.79 9.82 36.78
CA GLY A 368 -17.17 9.79 37.30
C GLY A 368 -17.97 11.09 37.14
N TRP A 369 -17.61 11.99 36.21
CA TRP A 369 -18.36 13.25 36.03
C TRP A 369 -19.72 13.03 35.35
N GLY A 370 -19.93 11.92 34.66
CA GLY A 370 -21.18 11.60 33.93
C GLY A 370 -21.36 12.31 32.58
N ASP A 371 -20.51 13.29 32.22
CA ASP A 371 -20.34 13.77 30.85
C ASP A 371 -18.97 14.45 30.64
N ILE A 372 -18.58 14.66 29.39
CA ILE A 372 -17.32 15.30 29.00
C ILE A 372 -17.19 16.75 29.54
N GLY A 373 -16.01 17.12 30.05
CA GLY A 373 -15.76 18.39 30.74
C GLY A 373 -16.04 19.67 29.93
N TYR A 374 -15.83 19.68 28.62
CA TYR A 374 -15.96 20.88 27.76
C TYR A 374 -17.30 20.99 27.04
N ASN A 375 -17.73 22.21 26.69
CA ASN A 375 -18.91 22.43 25.84
C ASN A 375 -18.58 22.17 24.37
N PHE A 376 -17.39 22.59 23.93
CA PHE A 376 -16.85 22.28 22.61
C PHE A 376 -15.41 21.80 22.72
N LEU A 377 -15.00 20.92 21.80
CA LEU A 377 -13.60 20.59 21.55
C LEU A 377 -13.28 21.03 20.11
N VAL A 378 -12.06 21.53 19.87
CA VAL A 378 -11.61 22.02 18.56
C VAL A 378 -10.24 21.43 18.23
N ASP A 379 -10.16 20.66 17.15
CA ASP A 379 -8.91 20.02 16.73
C ASP A 379 -7.95 20.99 16.03
N LYS A 380 -6.71 20.56 15.81
CA LYS A 380 -5.69 21.35 15.10
C LYS A 380 -6.03 21.65 13.63
N TYR A 381 -7.03 20.97 13.06
CA TYR A 381 -7.53 21.21 11.70
C TYR A 381 -8.66 22.27 11.68
N GLY A 382 -9.20 22.63 12.85
CA GLY A 382 -10.29 23.58 13.02
C GLY A 382 -11.69 22.95 13.07
N ASN A 383 -11.79 21.61 13.04
CA ASN A 383 -13.06 20.91 13.24
C ASN A 383 -13.57 21.15 14.66
N VAL A 384 -14.88 21.35 14.80
CA VAL A 384 -15.52 21.59 16.11
C VAL A 384 -16.42 20.41 16.44
N TYR A 385 -16.27 19.89 17.66
CA TYR A 385 -17.10 18.83 18.21
C TYR A 385 -18.03 19.41 19.27
N GLU A 386 -19.33 19.07 19.23
CA GLU A 386 -20.20 19.26 20.40
C GLU A 386 -19.69 18.33 21.50
N GLY A 387 -19.11 18.90 22.55
CA GLY A 387 -18.74 18.17 23.76
C GLY A 387 -19.99 17.85 24.56
N ARG A 388 -20.15 18.50 25.70
CA ARG A 388 -21.24 18.25 26.65
C ARG A 388 -22.64 18.32 26.04
N TYR A 389 -23.45 17.34 26.41
CA TYR A 389 -24.83 17.18 25.97
C TYR A 389 -25.67 18.42 26.29
N GLY A 390 -26.47 18.84 25.31
CA GLY A 390 -27.30 20.05 25.42
C GLY A 390 -26.59 21.35 25.05
N THR A 391 -25.28 21.35 24.79
CA THR A 391 -24.56 22.55 24.35
C THR A 391 -25.21 23.20 23.12
N LEU A 392 -25.49 22.44 22.05
CA LEU A 392 -26.15 22.98 20.85
C LEU A 392 -27.62 23.38 21.07
N SER A 393 -28.28 22.82 22.09
CA SER A 393 -29.64 23.18 22.51
C SER A 393 -29.72 24.44 23.39
N SER A 394 -28.58 25.01 23.80
CA SER A 394 -28.54 26.16 24.70
C SER A 394 -29.20 27.40 24.09
N ALA A 395 -30.17 27.98 24.79
CA ALA A 395 -30.86 29.21 24.41
C ALA A 395 -29.91 30.42 24.34
N ALA A 396 -30.31 31.49 23.65
CA ALA A 396 -29.51 32.71 23.55
C ALA A 396 -29.25 33.32 24.96
N GLY A 397 -27.99 33.63 25.26
CA GLY A 397 -27.55 34.10 26.57
C GLY A 397 -27.47 33.04 27.67
N LYS A 398 -27.60 31.76 27.31
CA LYS A 398 -27.39 30.63 28.21
C LYS A 398 -26.33 29.67 27.69
N MET A 399 -25.78 28.88 28.62
CA MET A 399 -24.97 27.70 28.34
C MET A 399 -25.29 26.61 29.37
N VAL A 400 -25.06 25.35 29.02
CA VAL A 400 -25.09 24.24 29.97
C VAL A 400 -23.83 24.24 30.85
N ILE A 401 -24.00 24.21 32.19
CA ILE A 401 -22.90 24.19 33.18
C ILE A 401 -21.93 23.06 32.86
N GLY A 402 -20.63 23.29 33.07
CA GLY A 402 -19.59 22.30 32.79
C GLY A 402 -18.84 21.69 33.96
N GLY A 403 -17.79 20.98 33.57
CA GLY A 403 -16.76 20.42 34.44
C GLY A 403 -15.38 20.57 33.80
N HIS A 404 -15.06 21.75 33.27
CA HIS A 404 -13.79 22.07 32.62
C HIS A 404 -12.88 22.99 33.44
N ALA A 405 -13.42 23.73 34.41
CA ALA A 405 -12.66 24.66 35.24
C ALA A 405 -13.34 24.74 36.60
N TYR A 406 -12.78 24.09 37.61
CA TYR A 406 -13.47 23.87 38.88
C TYR A 406 -13.90 25.21 39.52
N GLY A 407 -15.17 25.32 39.89
CA GLY A 407 -15.76 26.56 40.43
C GLY A 407 -15.80 27.78 39.50
N ALA A 408 -15.33 27.66 38.25
CA ALA A 408 -15.48 28.63 37.17
C ALA A 408 -16.35 28.11 36.00
N ASN A 409 -16.86 26.87 36.11
CA ASN A 409 -17.82 26.26 35.19
C ASN A 409 -19.14 27.05 35.08
N THR A 410 -19.65 27.53 36.21
CA THR A 410 -20.95 28.19 36.24
C THR A 410 -20.91 29.58 35.59
N GLY A 411 -21.68 29.77 34.51
CA GLY A 411 -21.83 31.05 33.82
C GLY A 411 -20.79 31.30 32.71
N THR A 412 -20.04 30.26 32.33
CA THR A 412 -19.07 30.29 31.24
C THR A 412 -19.46 29.32 30.11
N MET A 413 -18.64 29.26 29.07
CA MET A 413 -18.64 28.22 28.04
C MET A 413 -17.20 27.73 27.88
N GLY A 414 -16.93 26.44 28.08
CA GLY A 414 -15.59 25.88 27.92
C GLY A 414 -15.34 25.38 26.49
N ILE A 415 -14.23 25.83 25.89
CA ILE A 415 -13.71 25.31 24.62
C ILE A 415 -12.31 24.74 24.86
N SER A 416 -12.08 23.45 24.57
CA SER A 416 -10.72 22.88 24.58
C SER A 416 -10.11 22.82 23.18
N MET A 417 -8.86 23.25 23.06
CA MET A 417 -8.04 23.10 21.86
C MET A 417 -7.26 21.79 21.96
N MET A 418 -7.58 20.79 21.14
CA MET A 418 -6.90 19.49 21.21
C MET A 418 -5.45 19.63 20.72
N GLY A 419 -4.48 19.35 21.59
CA GLY A 419 -3.05 19.62 21.43
C GLY A 419 -2.49 20.46 22.59
N THR A 420 -1.19 20.38 22.83
CA THR A 420 -0.58 20.75 24.13
C THR A 420 0.04 22.14 24.18
N PHE A 421 0.31 22.77 23.04
CA PHE A 421 0.56 24.21 22.88
C PHE A 421 1.50 24.98 23.86
N THR A 422 2.31 24.29 24.65
CA THR A 422 3.35 24.90 25.52
C THR A 422 4.46 25.48 24.67
N SER A 423 5.08 24.66 23.81
CA SER A 423 6.13 25.05 22.85
C SER A 423 5.67 25.13 21.39
N VAL A 424 4.51 24.55 21.07
CA VAL A 424 3.94 24.48 19.71
C VAL A 424 2.82 25.51 19.53
N SER A 425 2.69 26.13 18.36
CA SER A 425 1.56 27.05 18.11
C SER A 425 0.27 26.30 17.75
N PRO A 426 -0.89 26.66 18.34
CA PRO A 426 -2.20 26.34 17.78
C PRO A 426 -2.29 26.77 16.32
N SER A 427 -3.05 26.02 15.51
CA SER A 427 -3.17 26.32 14.08
C SER A 427 -4.05 27.54 13.81
N THR A 428 -3.86 28.19 12.67
CA THR A 428 -4.74 29.31 12.27
C THR A 428 -6.20 28.89 12.12
N ALA A 429 -6.48 27.65 11.71
CA ALA A 429 -7.84 27.13 11.60
C ALA A 429 -8.47 26.91 13.00
N GLN A 430 -7.72 26.32 13.93
CA GLN A 430 -8.14 26.11 15.31
C GLN A 430 -8.44 27.45 16.01
N LEU A 431 -7.53 28.44 15.91
CA LEU A 431 -7.72 29.79 16.44
C LEU A 431 -8.93 30.51 15.82
N GLN A 432 -9.18 30.32 14.52
CA GLN A 432 -10.37 30.85 13.85
C GLN A 432 -11.65 30.21 14.40
N SER A 433 -11.73 28.89 14.53
CA SER A 433 -12.90 28.20 15.07
C SER A 433 -13.17 28.60 16.53
N VAL A 434 -12.16 28.57 17.41
CA VAL A 434 -12.29 28.98 18.83
C VAL A 434 -12.74 30.44 18.94
N GLY A 435 -12.12 31.36 18.19
CA GLY A 435 -12.49 32.78 18.19
C GLY A 435 -13.91 33.03 17.67
N ARG A 436 -14.30 32.38 16.57
CA ARG A 436 -15.65 32.50 15.99
C ARG A 436 -16.72 31.96 16.94
N LEU A 437 -16.56 30.75 17.48
CA LEU A 437 -17.47 30.18 18.48
C LEU A 437 -17.65 31.11 19.68
N SER A 438 -16.54 31.64 20.20
CA SER A 438 -16.54 32.60 21.32
C SER A 438 -17.34 33.85 20.98
N GLY A 439 -17.12 34.43 19.80
CA GLY A 439 -17.85 35.61 19.34
C GLY A 439 -19.34 35.37 19.09
N TRP A 440 -19.72 34.22 18.51
CA TRP A 440 -21.11 33.81 18.33
C TRP A 440 -21.85 33.67 19.68
N PHE A 441 -21.22 33.00 20.65
CA PHE A 441 -21.78 32.82 21.98
C PHE A 441 -21.97 34.17 22.69
N LEU A 442 -20.95 35.03 22.70
CA LEU A 442 -21.02 36.36 23.31
C LEU A 442 -22.08 37.25 22.63
N ALA A 443 -22.18 37.23 21.30
CA ALA A 443 -23.22 37.94 20.56
C ALA A 443 -24.64 37.44 20.93
N ARG A 444 -24.83 36.12 21.06
CA ARG A 444 -26.10 35.52 21.54
C ARG A 444 -26.41 35.90 22.99
N ALA A 445 -25.40 36.22 23.80
CA ALA A 445 -25.57 36.79 25.15
C ALA A 445 -25.78 38.32 25.17
N GLY A 446 -25.87 38.98 24.01
CA GLY A 446 -26.04 40.43 23.90
C GLY A 446 -24.78 41.24 24.21
N ILE A 447 -23.61 40.58 24.24
CA ILE A 447 -22.32 41.22 24.55
C ILE A 447 -21.72 41.76 23.26
N THR A 448 -21.60 43.08 23.16
CA THR A 448 -21.13 43.79 21.95
C THR A 448 -19.61 43.97 21.88
N SER A 449 -18.87 43.59 22.93
CA SER A 449 -17.41 43.57 22.91
C SER A 449 -16.84 42.31 23.55
N ALA A 450 -16.07 41.55 22.77
CA ALA A 450 -15.37 40.34 23.19
C ALA A 450 -13.96 40.62 23.74
N THR A 451 -13.41 41.81 23.47
CA THR A 451 -12.13 42.30 24.02
C THR A 451 -12.27 42.96 25.40
N ALA A 452 -13.49 43.28 25.82
CA ALA A 452 -13.77 43.86 27.13
C ALA A 452 -13.56 42.86 28.29
N SER A 453 -13.42 43.38 29.51
CA SER A 453 -13.50 42.61 30.75
C SER A 453 -14.80 42.91 31.51
N ALA A 454 -15.25 41.97 32.33
CA ALA A 454 -16.44 42.11 33.16
C ALA A 454 -16.29 41.39 34.52
N PRO A 455 -17.16 41.69 35.50
CA PRO A 455 -17.18 40.96 36.76
C PRO A 455 -17.58 39.49 36.57
N PHE A 456 -16.84 38.60 37.22
CA PHE A 456 -17.11 37.16 37.30
C PHE A 456 -17.04 36.71 38.76
N THR A 457 -17.96 35.83 39.18
CA THR A 457 -18.05 35.33 40.55
C THR A 457 -17.52 33.90 40.60
N ILE A 458 -16.38 33.70 41.25
CA ILE A 458 -15.82 32.36 41.48
C ILE A 458 -16.69 31.63 42.51
N ARG A 459 -17.04 30.35 42.26
CA ARG A 459 -17.67 29.50 43.27
C ARG A 459 -16.67 28.99 44.30
N SER A 460 -15.53 28.46 43.86
CA SER A 460 -14.40 28.01 44.69
C SER A 460 -13.22 27.61 43.79
N THR A 461 -12.01 28.11 44.07
CA THR A 461 -10.75 27.70 43.40
C THR A 461 -9.60 27.81 44.40
N GLU A 462 -8.46 27.25 44.04
CA GLU A 462 -7.17 27.27 44.72
C GLU A 462 -6.57 28.69 44.69
N LYS A 463 -6.87 29.45 43.62
CA LYS A 463 -6.46 30.85 43.43
C LYS A 463 -7.37 31.87 44.13
N TYR A 464 -8.69 31.62 44.18
CA TYR A 464 -9.69 32.60 44.61
C TYR A 464 -10.75 32.03 45.55
N GLN A 465 -11.08 32.83 46.57
CA GLN A 465 -11.99 32.44 47.65
C GLN A 465 -13.43 32.24 47.16
N ALA A 466 -14.17 31.39 47.85
CA ALA A 466 -15.55 31.07 47.49
C ALA A 466 -16.46 32.32 47.51
N GLY A 467 -17.15 32.58 46.40
CA GLY A 467 -17.97 33.78 46.20
C GLY A 467 -17.19 35.06 45.86
N GLN A 468 -15.87 34.98 45.65
CA GLN A 468 -15.05 36.14 45.29
C GLN A 468 -15.42 36.66 43.88
N VAL A 469 -15.71 37.95 43.79
CA VAL A 469 -15.95 38.63 42.51
C VAL A 469 -14.64 39.24 42.01
N ILE A 470 -14.15 38.73 40.88
CA ILE A 470 -12.97 39.23 40.16
C ILE A 470 -13.39 39.86 38.82
N THR A 471 -12.48 40.53 38.12
CA THR A 471 -12.74 41.10 36.79
C THR A 471 -11.90 40.36 35.75
N LEU A 472 -12.56 39.57 34.90
CA LEU A 472 -11.91 38.76 33.86
C LEU A 472 -12.23 39.30 32.46
N PRO A 473 -11.34 39.11 31.47
CA PRO A 473 -11.68 39.28 30.05
C PRO A 473 -12.89 38.41 29.66
N ARG A 474 -13.70 38.84 28.69
CA ARG A 474 -14.86 38.06 28.19
C ARG A 474 -14.48 36.69 27.63
N ILE A 475 -13.23 36.51 27.22
CA ILE A 475 -12.63 35.24 26.83
C ILE A 475 -11.33 35.12 27.61
N PHE A 476 -11.26 34.21 28.56
CA PHE A 476 -10.12 34.01 29.45
C PHE A 476 -9.60 32.56 29.34
N ALA A 477 -8.38 32.31 29.79
CA ALA A 477 -7.75 31.00 29.73
C ALA A 477 -7.91 30.27 31.06
N HIS A 478 -7.80 28.95 31.10
CA HIS A 478 -7.96 28.22 32.36
C HIS A 478 -7.00 28.71 33.47
N ARG A 479 -5.72 28.94 33.13
CA ARG A 479 -4.72 29.51 34.04
C ARG A 479 -5.04 30.91 34.60
N ASP A 480 -6.05 31.62 34.06
CA ASP A 480 -6.57 32.87 34.67
C ASP A 480 -7.43 32.60 35.92
N VAL A 481 -7.86 31.36 36.17
CA VAL A 481 -8.69 30.95 37.34
C VAL A 481 -8.16 29.75 38.13
N GLY A 482 -7.52 28.77 37.49
CA GLY A 482 -6.96 27.55 38.10
C GLY A 482 -5.42 27.49 38.06
N TYR A 483 -4.76 26.66 38.89
CA TYR A 483 -3.30 26.41 38.85
C TYR A 483 -2.98 25.24 37.89
N THR A 484 -2.93 25.56 36.60
CA THR A 484 -2.69 24.60 35.51
C THR A 484 -1.89 25.24 34.38
N ALA A 485 -1.18 24.44 33.59
CA ALA A 485 -0.58 24.81 32.31
C ALA A 485 -1.63 25.28 31.27
N CYS A 486 -2.91 24.86 31.35
CA CYS A 486 -3.95 25.15 30.36
C CYS A 486 -4.03 26.66 30.00
N PRO A 487 -3.84 27.07 28.72
CA PRO A 487 -3.96 26.30 27.49
C PRO A 487 -2.60 26.21 26.74
N GLY A 488 -1.51 25.97 27.47
CA GLY A 488 -0.13 26.05 26.99
C GLY A 488 0.35 27.51 26.84
N ASP A 489 1.66 27.75 26.91
CA ASP A 489 2.23 29.11 26.90
C ASP A 489 2.11 29.82 25.55
N VAL A 490 2.38 29.14 24.43
CA VAL A 490 2.13 29.72 23.11
C VAL A 490 0.62 29.93 22.91
N GLY A 491 -0.22 28.98 23.36
CA GLY A 491 -1.68 29.13 23.36
C GLY A 491 -2.17 30.35 24.16
N TYR A 492 -1.64 30.55 25.37
CA TYR A 492 -1.94 31.69 26.24
C TYR A 492 -1.51 33.02 25.62
N SER A 493 -0.33 33.07 24.99
CA SER A 493 0.16 34.26 24.27
C SER A 493 -0.80 34.72 23.16
N LEU A 494 -1.53 33.77 22.55
CA LEU A 494 -2.46 33.99 21.44
C LEU A 494 -3.90 34.32 21.88
N MET A 495 -4.18 34.40 23.18
CA MET A 495 -5.49 34.80 23.70
C MET A 495 -5.94 36.20 23.22
N GLY A 496 -5.00 37.09 22.90
CA GLY A 496 -5.30 38.36 22.22
C GLY A 496 -5.87 38.18 20.81
N THR A 497 -5.34 37.24 20.05
CA THR A 497 -5.79 36.88 18.69
C THR A 497 -7.20 36.29 18.73
N ILE A 498 -7.47 35.36 19.66
CA ILE A 498 -8.80 34.76 19.87
C ILE A 498 -9.84 35.84 20.19
N ARG A 499 -9.51 36.80 21.09
CA ARG A 499 -10.37 37.96 21.43
C ARG A 499 -10.64 38.87 20.23
N SER A 500 -9.68 39.05 19.32
CA SER A 500 -9.86 39.84 18.10
C SER A 500 -10.82 39.15 17.11
N ILE A 501 -10.62 37.85 16.83
CA ILE A 501 -11.49 37.06 15.95
C ILE A 501 -12.93 37.03 16.49
N ALA A 502 -13.08 36.86 17.81
CA ALA A 502 -14.38 36.94 18.47
C ALA A 502 -15.02 38.33 18.37
N GLN A 503 -14.24 39.41 18.45
CA GLN A 503 -14.75 40.78 18.30
C GLN A 503 -15.29 41.03 16.89
N ASP A 504 -14.62 40.56 15.85
CA ASP A 504 -15.13 40.71 14.48
C ASP A 504 -16.39 39.87 14.25
N GLN A 505 -16.48 38.66 14.79
CA GLN A 505 -17.70 37.84 14.77
C GLN A 505 -18.88 38.51 15.51
N VAL A 506 -18.64 39.10 16.68
CA VAL A 506 -19.64 39.91 17.42
C VAL A 506 -20.08 41.12 16.60
N THR A 507 -19.13 41.76 15.90
CA THR A 507 -19.40 42.97 15.11
C THR A 507 -20.21 42.63 13.85
N ALA A 508 -19.90 41.53 13.17
CA ALA A 508 -20.64 41.02 12.01
C ALA A 508 -22.13 40.78 12.34
N ALA A 509 -22.43 40.20 13.51
CA ALA A 509 -23.78 39.93 13.97
C ALA A 509 -24.65 41.19 14.22
N SER A 510 -24.06 42.39 14.19
CA SER A 510 -24.75 43.68 14.37
C SER A 510 -25.11 44.42 13.06
N ALA A 511 -24.75 43.86 11.91
CA ALA A 511 -24.71 44.59 10.65
C ALA A 511 -25.95 44.41 9.75
N ASN A 512 -26.23 45.43 8.94
CA ASN A 512 -27.42 45.55 8.11
C ASN A 512 -27.04 45.88 6.66
N TRP A 513 -27.82 45.37 5.71
CA TRP A 513 -27.62 45.65 4.28
C TRP A 513 -27.99 47.10 3.93
N GLN A 514 -27.09 47.79 3.21
CA GLN A 514 -27.32 49.11 2.61
C GLN A 514 -27.03 49.06 1.10
N SER A 515 -27.92 49.64 0.31
CA SER A 515 -27.73 49.75 -1.14
C SER A 515 -26.71 50.84 -1.48
N TYR A 516 -25.81 50.55 -2.41
CA TYR A 516 -24.78 51.49 -2.86
C TYR A 516 -24.56 51.39 -4.37
N GLY A 517 -25.09 52.38 -5.11
CA GLY A 517 -25.06 52.38 -6.57
C GLY A 517 -25.87 51.20 -7.13
N SER A 518 -25.18 50.26 -7.79
CA SER A 518 -25.75 49.03 -8.35
C SER A 518 -25.41 47.75 -7.57
N THR A 519 -24.85 47.87 -6.36
CA THR A 519 -24.51 46.74 -5.49
C THR A 519 -24.87 47.04 -4.03
N TRP A 520 -24.51 46.16 -3.11
CA TRP A 520 -24.83 46.24 -1.69
C TRP A 520 -23.57 46.32 -0.82
N ARG A 521 -23.77 46.80 0.40
CA ARG A 521 -22.77 46.90 1.48
C ARG A 521 -23.37 46.31 2.75
N LEU A 522 -22.57 45.64 3.57
CA LEU A 522 -22.96 45.26 4.92
C LEU A 522 -22.38 46.29 5.90
N VAL A 523 -23.23 46.94 6.69
CA VAL A 523 -22.85 48.11 7.52
C VAL A 523 -23.33 47.92 8.96
N THR A 524 -22.44 48.08 9.93
CA THR A 524 -22.70 47.91 11.36
C THR A 524 -23.57 49.04 11.94
N ALA A 525 -24.10 48.85 13.15
CA ALA A 525 -24.87 49.85 13.86
C ALA A 525 -24.10 51.15 14.19
N ASP A 526 -22.77 51.10 14.31
CA ASP A 526 -21.88 52.25 14.47
C ASP A 526 -21.40 52.86 13.13
N GLY A 527 -21.81 52.30 11.99
CA GLY A 527 -21.55 52.84 10.65
C GLY A 527 -20.28 52.32 9.96
N ARG A 528 -19.60 51.32 10.52
CA ARG A 528 -18.46 50.62 9.90
C ARG A 528 -18.98 49.80 8.71
N VAL A 529 -18.44 50.03 7.52
CA VAL A 529 -18.65 49.13 6.37
C VAL A 529 -17.79 47.89 6.57
N LEU A 530 -18.36 46.70 6.38
CA LEU A 530 -17.66 45.43 6.55
C LEU A 530 -17.05 44.93 5.23
N THR A 531 -15.94 44.21 5.36
CA THR A 531 -15.19 43.52 4.29
C THR A 531 -14.97 42.06 4.71
N GLY A 532 -14.63 41.18 3.76
CA GLY A 532 -14.47 39.75 3.99
C GLY A 532 -15.79 38.96 3.94
N TRP A 533 -15.77 37.75 4.51
CA TRP A 533 -16.93 36.84 4.56
C TRP A 533 -17.86 37.12 5.73
N HIS A 534 -19.16 37.22 5.48
CA HIS A 534 -20.18 37.45 6.51
C HIS A 534 -21.41 36.55 6.30
N LEU A 535 -21.84 35.88 7.36
CA LEU A 535 -23.05 35.07 7.41
C LEU A 535 -24.24 35.96 7.79
N VAL A 536 -25.17 36.18 6.86
CA VAL A 536 -26.35 37.02 7.07
C VAL A 536 -27.61 36.22 6.82
N ALA A 537 -28.48 36.13 7.84
CA ALA A 537 -29.76 35.41 7.80
C ALA A 537 -29.70 33.94 7.33
N GLY A 538 -28.56 33.26 7.54
CA GLY A 538 -28.33 31.87 7.12
C GLY A 538 -27.70 31.71 5.73
N THR A 539 -27.21 32.78 5.12
CA THR A 539 -26.52 32.76 3.82
C THR A 539 -25.18 33.48 3.92
N TRP A 540 -24.12 32.89 3.38
CA TRP A 540 -22.79 33.52 3.32
C TRP A 540 -22.68 34.47 2.13
N TYR A 541 -22.06 35.63 2.37
CA TYR A 541 -21.76 36.65 1.37
C TYR A 541 -20.31 37.12 1.53
N TYR A 542 -19.67 37.51 0.43
CA TYR A 542 -18.34 38.13 0.45
C TYR A 542 -18.42 39.61 0.08
N LEU A 543 -17.88 40.46 0.96
CA LEU A 543 -17.68 41.89 0.74
C LEU A 543 -16.20 42.11 0.39
N GLY A 544 -15.89 42.78 -0.73
CA GLY A 544 -14.51 43.10 -1.09
C GLY A 544 -13.88 44.14 -0.16
N ASP A 545 -12.59 44.44 -0.34
CA ASP A 545 -11.85 45.47 0.43
C ASP A 545 -12.43 46.89 0.26
N ASP A 546 -13.21 47.11 -0.80
CA ASP A 546 -14.00 48.32 -1.06
C ASP A 546 -15.34 48.37 -0.30
N GLY A 547 -15.64 47.33 0.50
CA GLY A 547 -16.88 47.14 1.23
C GLY A 547 -18.08 46.76 0.35
N LEU A 548 -17.87 46.41 -0.92
CA LEU A 548 -18.93 46.10 -1.88
C LEU A 548 -19.11 44.59 -2.04
N MET A 549 -20.36 44.15 -2.00
CA MET A 549 -20.75 42.75 -2.21
C MET A 549 -20.28 42.25 -3.58
N ARG A 550 -19.68 41.06 -3.57
CA ARG A 550 -19.17 40.35 -4.75
C ARG A 550 -20.16 39.31 -5.27
N THR A 551 -19.93 38.85 -6.50
CA THR A 551 -20.71 37.83 -7.23
C THR A 551 -19.76 37.03 -8.14
N GLY A 552 -20.12 35.83 -8.57
CA GLY A 552 -19.25 34.97 -9.38
C GLY A 552 -18.08 34.38 -8.60
N TRP A 553 -17.04 33.92 -9.31
CA TRP A 553 -15.82 33.38 -8.69
C TRP A 553 -15.07 34.45 -7.89
N GLN A 554 -14.73 34.15 -6.64
CA GLN A 554 -13.92 34.98 -5.76
C GLN A 554 -12.83 34.14 -5.09
N ALA A 555 -11.59 34.65 -5.06
CA ALA A 555 -10.52 34.08 -4.25
C ALA A 555 -10.53 34.74 -2.87
N ALA A 556 -10.46 33.95 -1.80
CA ALA A 556 -10.37 34.44 -0.43
C ALA A 556 -9.37 33.58 0.36
N GLY A 557 -8.22 34.16 0.70
CA GLY A 557 -7.08 33.39 1.18
C GLY A 557 -6.51 32.48 0.08
N VAL A 558 -6.37 31.19 0.37
CA VAL A 558 -5.91 30.18 -0.60
C VAL A 558 -7.05 29.46 -1.33
N HIS A 559 -8.31 29.70 -0.93
CA HIS A 559 -9.48 29.01 -1.47
C HIS A 559 -10.26 29.88 -2.47
N TRP A 560 -10.89 29.22 -3.44
CA TRP A 560 -11.85 29.83 -4.37
C TRP A 560 -13.27 29.51 -3.93
N TYR A 561 -14.19 30.44 -4.18
CA TYR A 561 -15.60 30.32 -3.83
C TYR A 561 -16.45 30.83 -5.00
N LEU A 562 -17.61 30.23 -5.23
CA LEU A 562 -18.56 30.69 -6.24
C LEU A 562 -19.77 31.37 -5.59
N LEU A 563 -20.04 32.61 -5.98
CA LEU A 563 -21.20 33.38 -5.54
C LEU A 563 -22.22 33.51 -6.67
N ASP A 564 -23.50 33.45 -6.36
CA ASP A 564 -24.58 33.64 -7.31
C ASP A 564 -24.82 35.13 -7.65
N SER A 565 -25.85 35.42 -8.47
CA SER A 565 -26.23 36.79 -8.83
C SER A 565 -26.80 37.65 -7.70
N SER A 566 -27.19 37.05 -6.56
CA SER A 566 -27.58 37.74 -5.33
C SER A 566 -26.41 37.97 -4.37
N GLY A 567 -25.23 37.43 -4.68
CA GLY A 567 -24.06 37.42 -3.80
C GLY A 567 -24.03 36.27 -2.79
N ALA A 568 -25.01 35.36 -2.86
CA ALA A 568 -25.09 34.19 -1.99
C ALA A 568 -24.06 33.14 -2.42
N MET A 569 -23.36 32.57 -1.46
CA MET A 569 -22.40 31.49 -1.68
C MET A 569 -23.10 30.20 -2.15
N LEU A 570 -22.55 29.58 -3.18
CA LEU A 570 -23.01 28.30 -3.74
C LEU A 570 -22.20 27.13 -3.19
N THR A 571 -22.87 25.99 -3.01
CA THR A 571 -22.30 24.71 -2.59
C THR A 571 -22.68 23.60 -3.58
N GLY A 572 -22.08 22.42 -3.44
CA GLY A 572 -22.31 21.25 -4.29
C GLY A 572 -21.80 21.39 -5.73
N TRP A 573 -22.35 20.57 -6.63
CA TRP A 573 -21.98 20.58 -8.05
C TRP A 573 -22.50 21.82 -8.78
N GLN A 574 -21.59 22.61 -9.35
CA GLN A 574 -21.90 23.80 -10.12
C GLN A 574 -21.26 23.71 -11.51
N LYS A 575 -22.03 24.05 -12.56
CA LYS A 575 -21.53 24.03 -13.94
C LYS A 575 -21.23 25.45 -14.43
N VAL A 576 -19.96 25.73 -14.68
CA VAL A 576 -19.48 27.07 -15.08
C VAL A 576 -18.71 26.97 -16.39
N GLU A 577 -19.12 27.77 -17.39
CA GLU A 577 -18.56 27.89 -18.74
C GLU A 577 -18.39 26.57 -19.56
N GLY A 578 -18.85 25.44 -19.03
CA GLY A 578 -18.83 24.12 -19.69
C GLY A 578 -18.27 23.03 -18.78
N SER A 579 -17.38 23.39 -17.87
CA SER A 579 -16.78 22.51 -16.86
C SER A 579 -17.69 22.37 -15.64
N TRP A 580 -17.57 21.22 -14.95
CA TRP A 580 -18.16 21.01 -13.63
C TRP A 580 -17.12 21.30 -12.54
N TYR A 581 -17.58 21.94 -11.47
CA TYR A 581 -16.83 22.24 -10.26
C TYR A 581 -17.61 21.71 -9.07
N TYR A 582 -16.91 21.20 -8.05
CA TYR A 582 -17.52 20.87 -6.76
C TYR A 582 -17.15 21.94 -5.74
N LEU A 583 -18.17 22.53 -5.11
CA LEU A 583 -18.02 23.46 -4.00
C LEU A 583 -18.42 22.69 -2.72
N GLY A 584 -17.60 22.75 -1.67
CA GLY A 584 -17.90 22.13 -0.38
C GLY A 584 -19.14 22.72 0.30
N ASP A 585 -19.56 22.15 1.43
CA ASP A 585 -20.65 22.72 2.25
C ASP A 585 -20.23 24.05 2.93
N ASP A 586 -18.93 24.31 3.03
CA ASP A 586 -18.33 25.60 3.37
C ASP A 586 -18.20 26.56 2.17
N GLY A 587 -18.61 26.12 0.97
CA GLY A 587 -18.52 26.82 -0.31
C GLY A 587 -17.13 26.86 -0.94
N ALA A 588 -16.11 26.22 -0.35
CA ALA A 588 -14.78 26.21 -0.93
C ALA A 588 -14.72 25.27 -2.14
N MET A 589 -14.09 25.73 -3.22
CA MET A 589 -13.87 24.95 -4.42
C MET A 589 -12.91 23.81 -4.15
N ALA A 590 -13.39 22.59 -4.36
CA ALA A 590 -12.64 21.38 -4.16
C ALA A 590 -11.68 21.09 -5.32
N THR A 591 -10.56 20.45 -4.99
CA THR A 591 -9.60 19.86 -5.92
C THR A 591 -9.29 18.42 -5.46
N GLY A 592 -8.64 17.62 -6.31
CA GLY A 592 -8.34 16.23 -5.99
C GLY A 592 -9.58 15.32 -5.96
N TRP A 593 -9.50 14.21 -5.24
CA TRP A 593 -10.58 13.22 -5.13
C TRP A 593 -11.73 13.72 -4.27
N GLN A 594 -12.96 13.66 -4.77
CA GLN A 594 -14.17 14.08 -4.08
C GLN A 594 -15.27 13.03 -4.22
N LYS A 595 -16.02 12.76 -3.14
CA LYS A 595 -17.09 11.75 -3.12
C LYS A 595 -18.45 12.42 -3.04
N ALA A 596 -19.27 12.26 -4.09
CA ALA A 596 -20.57 12.92 -4.19
C ALA A 596 -21.65 11.96 -4.71
N GLY A 597 -22.82 11.94 -4.07
CA GLY A 597 -23.94 11.08 -4.48
C GLY A 597 -23.65 9.56 -4.46
N GLY A 598 -22.58 9.12 -3.81
CA GLY A 598 -22.13 7.73 -3.74
C GLY A 598 -20.88 7.43 -4.58
N SER A 599 -20.67 8.15 -5.69
CA SER A 599 -19.52 7.98 -6.59
C SER A 599 -18.33 8.85 -6.20
N TRP A 600 -17.13 8.43 -6.58
CA TRP A 600 -15.92 9.27 -6.56
C TRP A 600 -15.77 10.04 -7.86
N TYR A 601 -15.16 11.22 -7.80
CA TYR A 601 -14.84 12.10 -8.92
C TYR A 601 -13.44 12.68 -8.68
N LEU A 602 -12.70 13.00 -9.75
CA LEU A 602 -11.40 13.67 -9.65
C LEU A 602 -11.51 15.09 -10.21
N LEU A 603 -11.13 16.08 -9.40
CA LEU A 603 -11.09 17.49 -9.76
C LEU A 603 -9.61 17.90 -9.94
N ASP A 604 -9.28 18.67 -10.98
CA ASP A 604 -7.91 19.14 -11.21
C ASP A 604 -7.50 20.29 -10.27
N SER A 605 -6.28 20.83 -10.44
CA SER A 605 -5.77 21.95 -9.64
C SER A 605 -6.47 23.29 -9.91
N SER A 606 -7.31 23.38 -10.93
CA SER A 606 -8.24 24.50 -11.17
C SER A 606 -9.65 24.23 -10.63
N GLY A 607 -9.88 23.06 -10.01
CA GLY A 607 -11.18 22.61 -9.52
C GLY A 607 -12.10 22.06 -10.61
N ALA A 608 -11.61 21.88 -11.84
CA ALA A 608 -12.41 21.36 -12.94
C ALA A 608 -12.44 19.82 -12.92
N MET A 609 -13.64 19.25 -13.07
CA MET A 609 -13.85 17.80 -13.07
C MET A 609 -13.20 17.12 -14.29
N LEU A 610 -12.41 16.08 -14.02
CA LEU A 610 -11.73 15.26 -15.00
C LEU A 610 -12.56 14.05 -15.43
N THR A 611 -12.30 13.56 -16.63
CA THR A 611 -12.85 12.32 -17.20
C THR A 611 -11.71 11.48 -17.82
N GLY A 612 -12.01 10.24 -18.21
CA GLY A 612 -11.07 9.29 -18.82
C GLY A 612 -10.02 8.73 -17.87
N TRP A 613 -8.94 8.20 -18.43
CA TRP A 613 -7.79 7.69 -17.68
C TRP A 613 -7.01 8.80 -16.99
N GLN A 614 -6.87 8.70 -15.67
CA GLN A 614 -6.12 9.65 -14.84
C GLN A 614 -5.10 8.91 -13.97
N LYS A 615 -3.92 9.51 -13.77
CA LYS A 615 -2.84 8.92 -12.97
C LYS A 615 -2.62 9.72 -11.69
N VAL A 616 -2.86 9.10 -10.54
CA VAL A 616 -2.74 9.72 -9.22
C VAL A 616 -1.81 8.88 -8.35
N GLU A 617 -0.78 9.51 -7.77
CA GLU A 617 0.21 8.92 -6.84
C GLU A 617 0.92 7.63 -7.31
N GLY A 618 0.89 7.36 -8.61
CA GLY A 618 1.52 6.18 -9.24
C GLY A 618 0.51 5.17 -9.78
N SER A 619 -0.71 5.15 -9.23
CA SER A 619 -1.84 4.33 -9.68
C SER A 619 -2.59 4.99 -10.84
N TRP A 620 -3.23 4.18 -11.67
CA TRP A 620 -4.16 4.62 -12.71
C TRP A 620 -5.60 4.41 -12.25
N TYR A 621 -6.49 5.31 -12.65
CA TYR A 621 -7.92 5.29 -12.39
C TYR A 621 -8.65 5.66 -13.67
N TYR A 622 -9.92 5.29 -13.81
CA TYR A 622 -10.78 5.73 -14.90
C TYR A 622 -12.00 6.46 -14.37
N LEU A 623 -12.32 7.60 -14.99
CA LEU A 623 -13.48 8.43 -14.70
C LEU A 623 -14.39 8.40 -15.94
N GLY A 624 -15.69 8.14 -15.78
CA GLY A 624 -16.66 8.13 -16.87
C GLY A 624 -16.89 9.51 -17.51
N ASP A 625 -17.72 9.57 -18.56
CA ASP A 625 -18.11 10.83 -19.23
C ASP A 625 -18.88 11.80 -18.33
N ASP A 626 -19.47 11.30 -17.23
CA ASP A 626 -20.10 12.08 -16.16
C ASP A 626 -19.13 12.42 -15.00
N GLY A 627 -17.88 11.96 -15.09
CA GLY A 627 -16.83 12.13 -14.09
C GLY A 627 -16.82 11.08 -12.97
N ALA A 628 -17.76 10.13 -12.95
CA ALA A 628 -17.82 9.11 -11.92
C ALA A 628 -16.71 8.06 -12.09
N MET A 629 -16.02 7.70 -11.02
CA MET A 629 -14.94 6.72 -11.02
C MET A 629 -15.49 5.29 -11.21
N ASP A 630 -14.99 4.59 -12.23
CA ASP A 630 -15.34 3.19 -12.49
C ASP A 630 -14.64 2.21 -11.53
N THR A 631 -15.25 1.03 -11.36
CA THR A 631 -14.68 -0.10 -10.60
C THR A 631 -15.04 -1.43 -11.27
N GLY A 632 -14.22 -2.47 -11.08
CA GLY A 632 -14.41 -3.77 -11.72
C GLY A 632 -13.89 -3.80 -13.17
N TRP A 633 -14.54 -4.60 -14.03
CA TRP A 633 -14.13 -4.77 -15.42
C TRP A 633 -14.55 -3.59 -16.31
N LEU A 634 -13.56 -2.89 -16.85
CA LEU A 634 -13.69 -1.79 -17.81
C LEU A 634 -13.27 -2.26 -19.21
N THR A 635 -13.98 -1.81 -20.26
CA THR A 635 -13.48 -1.88 -21.65
C THR A 635 -13.20 -0.47 -22.15
N ASP A 636 -11.95 -0.20 -22.52
CA ASP A 636 -11.58 1.04 -23.22
C ASP A 636 -10.77 0.73 -24.48
N ASN A 637 -11.05 1.45 -25.58
CA ASN A 637 -10.38 1.33 -26.89
C ASN A 637 -10.23 -0.11 -27.43
N GLY A 638 -11.09 -1.04 -27.00
CA GLY A 638 -11.05 -2.47 -27.38
C GLY A 638 -10.17 -3.36 -26.51
N TYR A 639 -9.56 -2.82 -25.46
CA TYR A 639 -8.83 -3.55 -24.42
C TYR A 639 -9.67 -3.67 -23.15
N TRP A 640 -9.52 -4.78 -22.44
CA TRP A 640 -10.11 -4.99 -21.13
C TRP A 640 -9.11 -4.63 -20.03
N TYR A 641 -9.60 -3.96 -19.00
CA TYR A 641 -8.88 -3.57 -17.80
C TYR A 641 -9.71 -3.99 -16.59
N HIS A 642 -9.04 -4.23 -15.46
CA HIS A 642 -9.73 -4.37 -14.18
C HIS A 642 -9.30 -3.24 -13.25
N LEU A 643 -10.28 -2.61 -12.60
CA LEU A 643 -10.09 -1.64 -11.54
C LEU A 643 -10.54 -2.27 -10.23
N ALA A 644 -9.74 -2.13 -9.18
CA ALA A 644 -10.09 -2.58 -7.85
C ALA A 644 -11.35 -1.87 -7.30
N SER A 645 -11.86 -2.28 -6.14
CA SER A 645 -12.94 -1.58 -5.44
C SER A 645 -12.57 -0.15 -5.02
N THR A 646 -11.27 0.18 -5.00
CA THR A 646 -10.71 1.53 -4.81
C THR A 646 -10.61 2.34 -6.11
N GLY A 647 -10.98 1.77 -7.26
CA GLY A 647 -10.81 2.36 -8.60
C GLY A 647 -9.40 2.28 -9.17
N ALA A 648 -8.41 1.86 -8.37
CA ALA A 648 -7.03 1.69 -8.83
C ALA A 648 -6.92 0.51 -9.81
N MET A 649 -6.25 0.73 -10.94
CA MET A 649 -6.09 -0.26 -12.01
C MET A 649 -5.16 -1.40 -11.59
N ASP A 650 -5.69 -2.62 -11.64
CA ASP A 650 -4.95 -3.85 -11.33
C ASP A 650 -3.91 -4.17 -12.41
N THR A 651 -2.77 -4.71 -11.97
CA THR A 651 -1.71 -5.24 -12.83
C THR A 651 -1.21 -6.57 -12.29
N GLY A 652 -0.73 -7.46 -13.15
CA GLY A 652 -0.32 -8.80 -12.75
C GLY A 652 -1.47 -9.80 -12.65
N TRP A 653 -1.43 -10.70 -11.68
CA TRP A 653 -2.40 -11.79 -11.52
C TRP A 653 -3.64 -11.36 -10.71
N LEU A 654 -4.80 -11.35 -11.36
CA LEU A 654 -6.10 -11.13 -10.74
C LEU A 654 -6.82 -12.47 -10.54
N SER A 655 -7.39 -12.69 -9.36
CA SER A 655 -8.28 -13.83 -9.09
C SER A 655 -9.72 -13.36 -8.90
N GLN A 656 -10.67 -14.00 -9.58
CA GLN A 656 -12.09 -13.81 -9.37
C GLN A 656 -12.76 -15.18 -9.19
N GLY A 657 -13.09 -15.51 -7.94
CA GLY A 657 -13.63 -16.82 -7.57
C GLY A 657 -12.60 -17.92 -7.79
N SER A 658 -12.85 -18.80 -8.78
CA SER A 658 -11.93 -19.86 -9.20
C SER A 658 -11.16 -19.54 -10.49
N THR A 659 -11.37 -18.36 -11.09
CA THR A 659 -10.80 -17.99 -12.39
C THR A 659 -9.69 -16.96 -12.21
N TRP A 660 -8.53 -17.22 -12.80
CA TRP A 660 -7.40 -16.29 -12.82
C TRP A 660 -7.31 -15.57 -14.16
N TYR A 661 -6.91 -14.30 -14.13
CA TYR A 661 -6.65 -13.45 -15.28
C TYR A 661 -5.28 -12.81 -15.11
N TYR A 662 -4.62 -12.44 -16.22
CA TYR A 662 -3.36 -11.72 -16.18
C TYR A 662 -3.47 -10.36 -16.87
N LEU A 663 -3.33 -9.29 -16.10
CA LEU A 663 -3.24 -7.91 -16.56
C LEU A 663 -1.77 -7.55 -16.78
N GLY A 664 -1.44 -6.86 -17.88
CA GLY A 664 -0.07 -6.39 -18.10
C GLY A 664 0.35 -5.26 -17.14
N GLY A 665 1.62 -4.85 -17.21
CA GLY A 665 2.09 -3.62 -16.53
C GLY A 665 1.52 -2.32 -17.11
N ASP A 666 0.77 -2.42 -18.19
CA ASP A 666 -0.08 -1.42 -18.83
C ASP A 666 -1.58 -1.60 -18.46
N GLY A 667 -1.91 -2.49 -17.52
CA GLY A 667 -3.27 -2.82 -17.08
C GLY A 667 -4.09 -3.67 -18.05
N ALA A 668 -3.67 -3.76 -19.32
CA ALA A 668 -4.42 -4.46 -20.35
C ALA A 668 -4.41 -5.99 -20.11
N MET A 669 -5.60 -6.59 -20.04
CA MET A 669 -5.80 -8.03 -19.91
C MET A 669 -5.16 -8.78 -21.08
N ARG A 670 -4.43 -9.85 -20.76
CA ARG A 670 -3.72 -10.68 -21.74
C ARG A 670 -4.54 -11.90 -22.14
N THR A 671 -4.42 -12.25 -23.42
CA THR A 671 -5.03 -13.42 -24.04
C THR A 671 -3.96 -14.18 -24.82
N GLY A 672 -4.04 -15.51 -24.89
CA GLY A 672 -3.01 -16.35 -25.47
C GLY A 672 -1.81 -16.58 -24.54
N TRP A 673 -0.63 -16.80 -25.12
CA TRP A 673 0.60 -17.07 -24.38
C TRP A 673 1.11 -15.84 -23.63
N ALA A 674 1.35 -15.99 -22.32
CA ALA A 674 2.06 -15.03 -21.49
C ALA A 674 3.26 -15.70 -20.79
N THR A 675 4.32 -14.92 -20.52
CA THR A 675 5.46 -15.35 -19.71
C THR A 675 5.55 -14.43 -18.49
N VAL A 676 5.44 -15.01 -17.29
CA VAL A 676 5.43 -14.28 -16.02
C VAL A 676 6.47 -14.91 -15.10
N ASN A 677 7.43 -14.11 -14.61
CA ASN A 677 8.53 -14.56 -13.74
C ASN A 677 9.30 -15.81 -14.27
N GLY A 678 9.42 -15.93 -15.59
CA GLY A 678 10.09 -17.04 -16.28
C GLY A 678 9.21 -18.26 -16.58
N ALA A 679 8.07 -18.42 -15.91
CA ALA A 679 7.08 -19.45 -16.22
C ALA A 679 6.16 -19.00 -17.36
N ARG A 680 5.71 -19.94 -18.20
CA ARG A 680 4.76 -19.69 -19.29
C ARG A 680 3.35 -20.12 -18.89
N TYR A 681 2.37 -19.33 -19.30
CA TYR A 681 0.94 -19.51 -19.01
C TYR A 681 0.14 -19.28 -20.30
N TYR A 682 -1.09 -19.79 -20.36
CA TYR A 682 -2.01 -19.49 -21.45
C TYR A 682 -3.33 -18.96 -20.92
N LEU A 683 -3.73 -17.79 -21.41
CA LEU A 683 -4.99 -17.13 -21.10
C LEU A 683 -5.96 -17.36 -22.27
N GLY A 684 -7.24 -17.59 -21.98
CA GLY A 684 -8.29 -17.77 -22.98
C GLY A 684 -8.55 -16.52 -23.82
N THR A 685 -9.48 -16.61 -24.79
CA THR A 685 -9.96 -15.44 -25.54
C THR A 685 -10.81 -14.49 -24.69
N ASP A 686 -11.29 -14.98 -23.56
CA ASP A 686 -11.92 -14.28 -22.44
C ASP A 686 -10.92 -13.86 -21.34
N GLY A 687 -9.63 -14.12 -21.53
CA GLY A 687 -8.56 -13.85 -20.56
C GLY A 687 -8.41 -14.90 -19.45
N ALA A 688 -9.27 -15.91 -19.37
CA ALA A 688 -9.26 -16.90 -18.31
C ALA A 688 -8.05 -17.85 -18.42
N MET A 689 -7.24 -17.94 -17.35
CA MET A 689 -6.07 -18.82 -17.30
C MET A 689 -6.49 -20.29 -17.43
N LEU A 690 -5.92 -20.99 -18.41
CA LEU A 690 -6.19 -22.41 -18.64
C LEU A 690 -5.30 -23.30 -17.77
N ALA A 691 -5.77 -24.52 -17.51
CA ALA A 691 -5.05 -25.59 -16.80
C ALA A 691 -5.29 -26.95 -17.48
N GLY A 692 -4.46 -27.94 -17.16
CA GLY A 692 -4.52 -29.31 -17.68
C GLY A 692 -4.01 -29.45 -19.12
N TRP A 693 -4.41 -30.54 -19.79
CA TRP A 693 -4.10 -30.76 -21.22
C TRP A 693 -4.86 -29.78 -22.10
N GLN A 694 -4.14 -29.02 -22.92
CA GLN A 694 -4.68 -28.00 -23.80
C GLN A 694 -4.08 -28.13 -25.20
N LYS A 695 -4.90 -27.94 -26.24
CA LYS A 695 -4.47 -28.03 -27.65
C LYS A 695 -4.56 -26.67 -28.33
N MET A 696 -3.41 -26.11 -28.70
CA MET A 696 -3.26 -24.76 -29.22
C MET A 696 -2.57 -24.83 -30.58
N ASP A 697 -3.17 -24.23 -31.62
CA ASP A 697 -2.66 -24.23 -33.00
C ASP A 697 -2.25 -25.61 -33.58
N GLY A 698 -2.93 -26.67 -33.09
CA GLY A 698 -2.66 -28.06 -33.47
C GLY A 698 -1.68 -28.81 -32.57
N THR A 699 -0.95 -28.10 -31.70
CA THR A 699 0.06 -28.62 -30.78
C THR A 699 -0.53 -28.87 -29.38
N TRP A 700 -0.09 -29.93 -28.70
CA TRP A 700 -0.50 -30.23 -27.33
C TRP A 700 0.50 -29.68 -26.31
N TYR A 701 -0.04 -29.11 -25.23
CA TYR A 701 0.67 -28.63 -24.06
C TYR A 701 -0.02 -29.18 -22.80
N HIS A 702 0.74 -29.36 -21.71
CA HIS A 702 0.16 -29.53 -20.39
C HIS A 702 0.45 -28.30 -19.54
N LEU A 703 -0.59 -27.80 -18.88
CA LEU A 703 -0.52 -26.72 -17.91
C LEU A 703 -0.82 -27.31 -16.52
N ALA A 704 0.02 -27.01 -15.53
CA ALA A 704 -0.19 -27.42 -14.15
C ALA A 704 -1.51 -26.83 -13.58
N SER A 705 -1.92 -27.27 -12.38
CA SER A 705 -3.05 -26.65 -11.67
C SER A 705 -2.83 -25.17 -11.31
N THR A 706 -1.58 -24.72 -11.34
CA THR A 706 -1.17 -23.31 -11.22
C THR A 706 -1.18 -22.54 -12.55
N GLY A 707 -1.58 -23.18 -13.66
CA GLY A 707 -1.57 -22.63 -15.02
C GLY A 707 -0.18 -22.53 -15.67
N ALA A 708 0.90 -22.80 -14.92
CA ALA A 708 2.26 -22.82 -15.46
C ALA A 708 2.45 -24.03 -16.40
N THR A 709 3.17 -23.83 -17.51
CA THR A 709 3.42 -24.87 -18.52
C THR A 709 4.41 -25.90 -17.99
N ASP A 710 4.04 -27.18 -17.99
CA ASP A 710 4.94 -28.26 -17.62
C ASP A 710 5.99 -28.51 -18.71
N THR A 711 7.22 -28.82 -18.28
CA THR A 711 8.36 -29.14 -19.14
C THR A 711 9.11 -30.34 -18.56
N GLY A 712 9.65 -31.21 -19.41
CA GLY A 712 10.29 -32.46 -18.99
C GLY A 712 9.29 -33.60 -18.76
N TRP A 713 9.57 -34.48 -17.81
CA TRP A 713 8.77 -35.68 -17.55
C TRP A 713 7.51 -35.39 -16.72
N LEU A 714 6.34 -35.71 -17.30
CA LEU A 714 5.04 -35.63 -16.63
C LEU A 714 4.48 -37.04 -16.40
N SER A 715 4.05 -37.33 -15.18
CA SER A 715 3.35 -38.57 -14.83
C SER A 715 1.88 -38.31 -14.52
N GLN A 716 0.99 -39.10 -15.11
CA GLN A 716 -0.44 -39.09 -14.82
C GLN A 716 -0.95 -40.51 -14.64
N GLY A 717 -1.20 -40.88 -13.37
CA GLY A 717 -1.56 -42.24 -13.00
C GLY A 717 -0.42 -43.22 -13.26
N SER A 718 -0.59 -44.13 -14.21
CA SER A 718 0.43 -45.07 -14.68
C SER A 718 1.07 -44.67 -16.02
N THR A 719 0.69 -43.55 -16.60
CA THR A 719 1.13 -43.12 -17.94
C THR A 719 2.13 -41.97 -17.81
N TRP A 720 3.26 -42.11 -18.48
CA TRP A 720 4.27 -41.05 -18.59
C TRP A 720 4.15 -40.33 -19.93
N TYR A 721 4.44 -39.04 -19.91
CA TYR A 721 4.52 -38.12 -21.04
C TYR A 721 5.82 -37.34 -20.91
N TYR A 722 6.31 -36.81 -22.02
CA TYR A 722 7.41 -35.84 -22.02
C TYR A 722 6.98 -34.56 -22.72
N LEU A 723 7.26 -33.43 -22.11
CA LEU A 723 7.06 -32.09 -22.65
C LEU A 723 8.45 -31.52 -22.97
N GLY A 724 8.62 -30.90 -24.15
CA GLY A 724 9.87 -30.22 -24.51
C GLY A 724 10.18 -29.04 -23.58
N GLY A 725 11.37 -28.46 -23.73
CA GLY A 725 11.73 -27.21 -23.02
C GLY A 725 10.87 -25.99 -23.44
N ASP A 726 10.10 -26.13 -24.52
CA ASP A 726 9.07 -25.21 -25.01
C ASP A 726 7.64 -25.61 -24.57
N GLY A 727 7.50 -26.65 -23.74
CA GLY A 727 6.23 -27.20 -23.26
C GLY A 727 5.52 -28.14 -24.25
N VAL A 728 6.09 -28.38 -25.45
CA VAL A 728 5.42 -29.16 -26.49
C VAL A 728 5.41 -30.66 -26.15
N MET A 729 4.24 -31.28 -26.18
CA MET A 729 4.09 -32.71 -25.94
C MET A 729 4.83 -33.55 -27.00
N ALA A 730 5.72 -34.41 -26.53
CA ALA A 730 6.47 -35.36 -27.35
C ALA A 730 5.54 -36.35 -28.07
N THR A 731 5.91 -36.67 -29.31
CA THR A 731 5.40 -37.83 -30.07
C THR A 731 6.54 -38.42 -30.91
N GLY A 732 6.47 -39.69 -31.25
CA GLY A 732 7.53 -40.41 -31.96
C GLY A 732 8.78 -40.62 -31.11
N TRP A 733 9.91 -40.89 -31.77
CA TRP A 733 11.22 -41.02 -31.14
C TRP A 733 11.76 -39.68 -30.62
N GLN A 734 12.14 -39.63 -29.35
CA GLN A 734 12.78 -38.48 -28.72
C GLN A 734 14.02 -38.92 -27.95
N LYS A 735 15.05 -38.06 -27.91
CA LYS A 735 16.29 -38.30 -27.16
C LYS A 735 16.36 -37.37 -25.96
N VAL A 736 16.19 -37.93 -24.77
CA VAL A 736 16.19 -37.21 -23.49
C VAL A 736 17.43 -37.62 -22.71
N ASP A 737 18.24 -36.64 -22.29
CA ASP A 737 19.47 -36.83 -21.51
C ASP A 737 20.40 -37.93 -22.05
N GLY A 738 20.53 -37.99 -23.38
CA GLY A 738 21.36 -38.97 -24.09
C GLY A 738 20.69 -40.33 -24.36
N THR A 739 19.54 -40.61 -23.74
CA THR A 739 18.79 -41.87 -23.87
C THR A 739 17.63 -41.70 -24.86
N TRP A 740 17.36 -42.72 -25.68
CA TRP A 740 16.21 -42.71 -26.61
C TRP A 740 14.95 -43.26 -25.94
N TYR A 741 13.81 -42.65 -26.27
CA TYR A 741 12.45 -43.02 -25.84
C TYR A 741 11.51 -42.90 -27.06
N HIS A 742 10.35 -43.56 -27.00
CA HIS A 742 9.27 -43.35 -27.96
C HIS A 742 7.97 -42.98 -27.26
N PHE A 743 7.17 -42.13 -27.91
CA PHE A 743 5.87 -41.69 -27.44
C PHE A 743 4.83 -41.90 -28.55
N ALA A 744 3.69 -42.50 -28.21
CA ALA A 744 2.58 -42.67 -29.14
C ALA A 744 2.06 -41.32 -29.67
N SER A 745 1.18 -41.34 -30.68
CA SER A 745 0.53 -40.12 -31.20
C SER A 745 -0.40 -39.42 -30.20
N THR A 746 -0.67 -40.04 -29.04
CA THR A 746 -1.34 -39.48 -27.87
C THR A 746 -0.40 -38.88 -26.84
N GLY A 747 0.92 -38.93 -27.07
CA GLY A 747 1.97 -38.49 -26.15
C GLY A 747 2.33 -39.46 -25.03
N ALA A 748 1.61 -40.58 -24.91
CA ALA A 748 1.92 -41.61 -23.93
C ALA A 748 3.23 -42.33 -24.29
N MET A 749 4.14 -42.46 -23.31
CA MET A 749 5.41 -43.16 -23.46
C MET A 749 5.19 -44.66 -23.69
N ASP A 750 5.79 -45.21 -24.74
CA ASP A 750 5.74 -46.64 -25.04
C ASP A 750 6.72 -47.44 -24.18
N THR A 751 6.41 -48.72 -23.92
CA THR A 751 7.27 -49.67 -23.21
C THR A 751 7.14 -51.08 -23.83
N GLY A 752 8.20 -51.89 -23.73
CA GLY A 752 8.26 -53.22 -24.33
C GLY A 752 8.58 -53.21 -25.84
N TRP A 753 8.08 -54.20 -26.57
CA TRP A 753 8.32 -54.33 -28.01
C TRP A 753 7.52 -53.30 -28.81
N LEU A 754 8.24 -52.40 -29.47
CA LEU A 754 7.69 -51.38 -30.36
C LEU A 754 7.98 -51.72 -31.82
N LYS A 755 6.98 -51.51 -32.69
CA LYS A 755 7.16 -51.58 -34.15
C LYS A 755 6.87 -50.23 -34.79
N ASP A 756 7.90 -49.61 -35.36
CA ASP A 756 7.83 -48.31 -36.03
C ASP A 756 8.45 -48.39 -37.44
N ASP A 757 7.83 -47.72 -38.41
CA ASP A 757 8.01 -47.88 -39.87
C ASP A 757 8.49 -49.27 -40.33
N GLY A 758 7.73 -50.31 -39.94
CA GLY A 758 8.02 -51.71 -40.29
C GLY A 758 9.19 -52.36 -39.53
N THR A 759 9.98 -51.59 -38.79
CA THR A 759 11.17 -51.97 -38.02
C THR A 759 10.82 -52.26 -36.56
N TRP A 760 11.57 -53.15 -35.90
CA TRP A 760 11.34 -53.55 -34.50
C TRP A 760 12.41 -53.01 -33.56
N TYR A 761 11.96 -52.57 -32.39
CA TYR A 761 12.74 -52.01 -31.29
C TYR A 761 12.21 -52.58 -29.96
N HIS A 762 13.00 -52.50 -28.89
CA HIS A 762 12.52 -52.78 -27.53
C HIS A 762 12.84 -51.61 -26.60
N LEU A 763 11.87 -51.25 -25.76
CA LEU A 763 11.98 -50.24 -24.72
C LEU A 763 11.84 -50.92 -23.36
N ALA A 764 12.68 -50.56 -22.40
CA ALA A 764 12.59 -51.02 -21.03
C ALA A 764 11.27 -50.59 -20.36
N SER A 765 10.98 -51.10 -19.16
CA SER A 765 9.84 -50.63 -18.35
C SER A 765 9.95 -49.16 -17.90
N THR A 766 11.13 -48.56 -18.05
CA THR A 766 11.39 -47.12 -17.89
C THR A 766 11.21 -46.32 -19.18
N GLY A 767 10.82 -46.96 -20.29
CA GLY A 767 10.71 -46.37 -21.64
C GLY A 767 12.03 -46.19 -22.39
N ALA A 768 13.18 -46.39 -21.72
CA ALA A 768 14.50 -46.27 -22.32
C ALA A 768 14.74 -47.36 -23.38
N MET A 769 15.23 -46.98 -24.55
CA MET A 769 15.51 -47.89 -25.66
C MET A 769 16.68 -48.84 -25.35
N ASP A 770 16.40 -50.14 -25.39
CA ASP A 770 17.41 -51.17 -25.17
C ASP A 770 18.37 -51.28 -26.36
N THR A 771 19.65 -51.48 -26.05
CA THR A 771 20.70 -51.80 -27.02
C THR A 771 21.57 -52.95 -26.50
N GLY A 772 22.13 -53.76 -27.39
CA GLY A 772 22.85 -54.98 -27.03
C GLY A 772 21.93 -56.19 -26.84
N TRP A 773 22.32 -57.09 -25.94
CA TRP A 773 21.62 -58.37 -25.73
C TRP A 773 20.44 -58.23 -24.78
N LEU A 774 19.24 -58.55 -25.28
CA LEU A 774 18.00 -58.62 -24.51
C LEU A 774 17.60 -60.09 -24.29
N SER A 775 17.17 -60.43 -23.07
CA SER A 775 16.60 -61.73 -22.74
C SER A 775 15.13 -61.60 -22.36
N GLN A 776 14.27 -62.40 -22.97
CA GLN A 776 12.85 -62.44 -22.64
C GLN A 776 12.39 -63.90 -22.51
N GLY A 777 12.19 -64.34 -21.26
CA GLY A 777 11.93 -65.73 -20.92
C GLY A 777 13.14 -66.61 -21.24
N SER A 778 12.96 -67.56 -22.18
CA SER A 778 14.02 -68.43 -22.68
C SER A 778 14.65 -67.97 -24.01
N THR A 779 14.13 -66.88 -24.60
CA THR A 779 14.56 -66.39 -25.92
C THR A 779 15.45 -65.16 -25.78
N TRP A 780 16.58 -65.16 -26.47
CA TRP A 780 17.46 -64.01 -26.58
C TRP A 780 17.23 -63.27 -27.89
N TYR A 781 17.43 -61.96 -27.84
CA TYR A 781 17.38 -61.02 -28.95
C TYR A 781 18.61 -60.12 -28.87
N TYR A 782 18.94 -59.46 -29.99
CA TYR A 782 19.98 -58.43 -30.00
C TYR A 782 19.42 -57.18 -30.65
N LEU A 783 19.46 -56.06 -29.94
CA LEU A 783 19.19 -54.73 -30.48
C LEU A 783 20.54 -54.12 -30.85
N ARG A 784 20.67 -53.56 -32.05
CA ARG A 784 21.92 -52.89 -32.49
C ARG A 784 22.13 -51.58 -31.72
N SER A 785 23.25 -50.90 -31.95
CA SER A 785 23.58 -49.61 -31.32
C SER A 785 22.63 -48.46 -31.69
N ASP A 786 21.84 -48.63 -32.75
CA ASP A 786 20.74 -47.77 -33.19
C ASP A 786 19.36 -48.24 -32.67
N GLY A 787 19.33 -49.24 -31.77
CA GLY A 787 18.12 -49.87 -31.23
C GLY A 787 17.46 -50.90 -32.14
N VAL A 788 17.88 -51.04 -33.40
CA VAL A 788 17.18 -51.87 -34.39
C VAL A 788 17.41 -53.35 -34.11
N MET A 789 16.33 -54.11 -33.94
CA MET A 789 16.36 -55.56 -33.71
C MET A 789 17.13 -56.30 -34.82
N ALA A 790 18.05 -57.17 -34.41
CA ALA A 790 18.86 -58.00 -35.29
C ALA A 790 18.00 -59.09 -35.95
N THR A 791 18.21 -59.26 -37.26
CA THR A 791 17.66 -60.35 -38.08
C THR A 791 18.76 -60.79 -39.05
N GLY A 792 18.78 -62.06 -39.45
CA GLY A 792 19.87 -62.59 -40.28
C GLY A 792 21.17 -62.73 -39.50
N THR A 793 22.31 -62.43 -40.15
CA THR A 793 23.66 -62.59 -39.56
C THR A 793 24.26 -61.23 -39.22
N VAL A 794 24.64 -61.02 -37.95
CA VAL A 794 25.11 -59.74 -37.40
C VAL A 794 26.35 -59.95 -36.53
N ASP A 795 27.35 -59.07 -36.64
CA ASP A 795 28.48 -59.01 -35.69
C ASP A 795 28.06 -58.21 -34.45
N THR A 796 28.30 -58.78 -33.27
CA THR A 796 27.96 -58.18 -31.97
C THR A 796 29.20 -57.80 -31.16
N GLY A 797 30.26 -57.32 -31.83
CA GLY A 797 31.51 -56.88 -31.21
C GLY A 797 32.66 -57.88 -31.34
N GLY A 798 32.95 -58.35 -32.55
CA GLY A 798 34.00 -59.36 -32.82
C GLY A 798 33.49 -60.79 -32.71
N SER A 799 32.19 -61.02 -32.89
CA SER A 799 31.57 -62.35 -32.93
C SER A 799 30.24 -62.32 -33.68
N TRP A 800 30.14 -63.13 -34.72
CA TRP A 800 28.98 -63.21 -35.58
C TRP A 800 27.91 -64.12 -34.96
N HIS A 801 26.68 -63.64 -34.97
CA HIS A 801 25.50 -64.32 -34.43
C HIS A 801 24.37 -64.34 -35.46
N ALA A 802 23.57 -65.39 -35.45
CA ALA A 802 22.44 -65.58 -36.35
C ALA A 802 21.11 -65.36 -35.61
N PHE A 803 20.15 -64.71 -36.27
CA PHE A 803 18.84 -64.34 -35.72
C PHE A 803 17.75 -64.65 -36.75
N SER A 804 16.58 -65.09 -36.28
CA SER A 804 15.42 -65.39 -37.12
C SER A 804 14.82 -64.12 -37.76
N SER A 805 13.82 -64.30 -38.64
CA SER A 805 12.98 -63.19 -39.14
C SER A 805 12.12 -62.53 -38.05
N SER A 806 12.00 -63.15 -36.86
CA SER A 806 11.38 -62.59 -35.66
C SER A 806 12.41 -62.10 -34.63
N GLY A 807 13.69 -61.99 -35.02
CA GLY A 807 14.80 -61.55 -34.18
C GLY A 807 15.25 -62.51 -33.07
N ALA A 808 14.63 -63.68 -32.96
CA ALA A 808 15.02 -64.69 -31.99
C ALA A 808 16.40 -65.26 -32.33
N TRP A 809 17.30 -65.28 -31.36
CA TRP A 809 18.68 -65.73 -31.52
C TRP A 809 18.77 -67.24 -31.80
N LEU A 810 19.56 -67.60 -32.82
CA LEU A 810 19.74 -68.97 -33.31
C LEU A 810 21.13 -69.56 -33.00
N GLY A 811 22.06 -68.75 -32.47
CA GLY A 811 23.42 -69.17 -32.11
C GLY A 811 24.54 -68.30 -32.70
N ARG A 812 25.78 -68.76 -32.54
CA ARG A 812 26.97 -68.18 -33.18
C ARG A 812 27.12 -68.70 -34.62
N THR A 813 27.75 -67.90 -35.47
CA THR A 813 28.02 -68.22 -36.88
C THR A 813 29.37 -67.61 -37.31
N SER A 814 29.68 -67.70 -38.61
CA SER A 814 30.89 -67.13 -39.22
C SER A 814 30.59 -65.82 -39.95
N ALA A 815 31.64 -65.05 -40.26
CA ALA A 815 31.51 -63.80 -41.02
C ALA A 815 30.94 -64.02 -42.43
N PRO A 816 30.00 -63.16 -42.91
CA PRO A 816 29.46 -63.24 -44.26
C PRO A 816 30.52 -62.82 -45.30
N THR A 817 30.81 -63.71 -46.25
CA THR A 817 31.88 -63.54 -47.24
C THR A 817 31.45 -62.73 -48.47
N THR A 818 30.94 -61.52 -48.25
CA THR A 818 30.57 -60.57 -49.32
C THR A 818 30.95 -59.13 -48.96
N THR A 819 31.87 -58.54 -49.71
CA THR A 819 32.23 -57.11 -49.58
C THR A 819 31.23 -56.24 -50.34
N PRO A 820 30.48 -55.33 -49.68
CA PRO A 820 29.65 -54.35 -50.39
C PRO A 820 30.54 -53.21 -50.91
N THR A 821 30.86 -53.23 -52.21
CA THR A 821 31.44 -52.05 -52.87
C THR A 821 30.37 -50.96 -53.01
N SER A 822 30.43 -49.93 -52.19
CA SER A 822 29.76 -48.65 -52.43
C SER A 822 30.74 -47.64 -53.01
N SER A 823 30.31 -46.89 -54.02
CA SER A 823 31.06 -45.76 -54.56
C SER A 823 30.99 -44.59 -53.59
N LEU A 824 32.15 -44.15 -53.08
CA LEU A 824 32.26 -42.96 -52.23
C LEU A 824 31.77 -41.71 -52.96
N THR A 825 31.17 -40.79 -52.21
CA THR A 825 30.47 -39.61 -52.72
C THR A 825 31.45 -38.42 -52.78
N PRO A 826 31.81 -37.87 -53.95
CA PRO A 826 32.77 -36.76 -54.01
C PRO A 826 32.22 -35.47 -53.37
N VAL A 827 33.07 -34.73 -52.65
CA VAL A 827 32.75 -33.35 -52.16
C VAL A 827 32.72 -32.36 -53.33
N MET A 828 33.68 -32.50 -54.25
CA MET A 828 33.71 -31.78 -55.53
C MET A 828 32.77 -32.48 -56.51
N ALA A 829 31.54 -31.98 -56.64
CA ALA A 829 30.53 -32.53 -57.54
C ALA A 829 29.59 -31.44 -58.07
N ALA A 830 29.22 -31.55 -59.34
CA ALA A 830 28.22 -30.69 -59.94
C ALA A 830 26.82 -30.95 -59.33
N PRO A 831 25.92 -29.95 -59.30
CA PRO A 831 24.53 -30.14 -58.88
C PRO A 831 23.83 -31.23 -59.68
N ARG A 832 22.95 -31.99 -59.04
CA ARG A 832 22.30 -33.15 -59.65
C ARG A 832 21.22 -32.79 -60.68
N ALA A 833 20.70 -31.56 -60.61
CA ALA A 833 19.66 -31.06 -61.51
C ALA A 833 19.86 -29.56 -61.81
N ALA A 834 18.97 -28.98 -62.62
CA ALA A 834 18.95 -27.55 -62.89
C ALA A 834 18.72 -26.72 -61.60
N ARG A 835 19.28 -25.51 -61.54
CA ARG A 835 19.26 -24.62 -60.36
C ARG A 835 17.90 -24.50 -59.67
N SER A 836 16.83 -24.27 -60.43
CA SER A 836 15.47 -24.17 -59.88
C SER A 836 14.96 -25.48 -59.28
N THR A 837 15.27 -26.63 -59.91
CA THR A 837 14.93 -27.95 -59.39
C THR A 837 15.65 -28.22 -58.07
N VAL A 838 16.97 -28.02 -58.01
CA VAL A 838 17.76 -28.25 -56.79
C VAL A 838 17.28 -27.32 -55.66
N ILE A 839 17.14 -26.01 -55.90
CA ILE A 839 16.63 -25.07 -54.89
C ILE A 839 15.25 -25.50 -54.39
N ASN A 840 14.34 -25.91 -55.27
CA ASN A 840 13.02 -26.40 -54.85
C ASN A 840 13.13 -27.68 -54.00
N THR A 841 14.00 -28.63 -54.34
CA THR A 841 14.28 -29.82 -53.51
C THR A 841 14.81 -29.41 -52.13
N LEU A 842 15.78 -28.48 -52.04
CA LEU A 842 16.29 -27.99 -50.76
C LEU A 842 15.18 -27.35 -49.91
N VAL A 843 14.31 -26.53 -50.53
CA VAL A 843 13.15 -25.89 -49.88
C VAL A 843 12.17 -26.96 -49.37
N THR A 844 11.80 -27.94 -50.21
CA THR A 844 10.85 -29.01 -49.86
C THR A 844 11.41 -29.94 -48.77
N THR A 845 12.70 -30.27 -48.79
CA THR A 845 13.33 -31.09 -47.75
C THR A 845 13.47 -30.33 -46.44
N TYR A 846 13.71 -29.01 -46.45
CA TYR A 846 13.61 -28.19 -45.24
C TYR A 846 12.18 -28.17 -44.69
N GLN A 847 11.17 -27.95 -45.53
CA GLN A 847 9.76 -28.00 -45.13
C GLN A 847 9.36 -29.39 -44.58
N GLY A 848 9.88 -30.46 -45.18
CA GLY A 848 9.69 -31.84 -44.73
C GLY A 848 10.33 -32.18 -43.38
N SER A 849 11.25 -31.34 -42.87
CA SER A 849 11.78 -31.46 -41.50
C SER A 849 10.81 -30.98 -40.41
N GLY A 850 9.71 -30.33 -40.80
CA GLY A 850 8.73 -29.73 -39.89
C GLY A 850 9.21 -28.46 -39.16
N ARG A 851 10.41 -27.96 -39.47
CA ARG A 851 10.99 -26.78 -38.80
C ARG A 851 10.56 -25.47 -39.46
N THR A 852 10.23 -24.47 -38.64
CA THR A 852 9.95 -23.11 -39.10
C THR A 852 11.22 -22.44 -39.62
N TYR A 853 11.11 -21.68 -40.71
CA TYR A 853 12.23 -20.90 -41.25
C TYR A 853 12.39 -19.57 -40.49
N PRO A 854 13.56 -19.26 -39.90
CA PRO A 854 13.80 -18.04 -39.13
C PRO A 854 13.99 -16.81 -40.04
N ALA A 855 12.87 -16.31 -40.57
CA ALA A 855 12.82 -15.27 -41.59
C ALA A 855 13.25 -13.88 -41.09
N ALA A 856 13.06 -13.57 -39.80
CA ALA A 856 13.41 -12.27 -39.24
C ALA A 856 14.93 -12.13 -39.02
N GLU A 857 15.57 -13.21 -38.55
CA GLU A 857 16.98 -13.28 -38.21
C GLU A 857 17.83 -13.37 -39.49
N LEU A 858 17.53 -14.34 -40.34
CA LEU A 858 18.23 -14.52 -41.61
C LEU A 858 17.85 -13.44 -42.64
N GLY A 859 16.68 -12.82 -42.51
CA GLY A 859 16.26 -11.66 -43.29
C GLY A 859 17.15 -10.44 -43.09
N ARG A 860 17.56 -10.15 -41.84
CA ARG A 860 18.56 -9.10 -41.53
C ARG A 860 19.90 -9.39 -42.21
N GLY A 861 20.25 -10.68 -42.35
CA GLY A 861 21.45 -11.14 -43.06
C GLY A 861 21.25 -11.35 -44.58
N GLY A 862 20.17 -10.86 -45.18
CA GLY A 862 19.95 -10.89 -46.64
C GLY A 862 19.21 -12.11 -47.19
N ALA A 863 18.64 -12.98 -46.34
CA ALA A 863 17.86 -14.16 -46.72
C ALA A 863 16.47 -14.12 -46.06
N SER A 864 15.58 -13.25 -46.53
CA SER A 864 14.24 -13.04 -45.96
C SER A 864 13.23 -14.17 -46.21
N SER A 865 13.61 -15.19 -46.98
CA SER A 865 12.80 -16.38 -47.24
C SER A 865 13.65 -17.64 -47.38
N LEU A 866 13.07 -18.79 -47.06
CA LEU A 866 13.70 -20.11 -47.25
C LEU A 866 14.19 -20.31 -48.69
N TRP A 867 13.43 -19.85 -49.69
CA TRP A 867 13.87 -19.90 -51.09
C TRP A 867 15.12 -19.04 -51.34
N SER A 868 15.17 -17.80 -50.80
CA SER A 868 16.36 -16.96 -50.91
C SER A 868 17.58 -17.55 -50.20
N PHE A 869 17.38 -18.25 -49.08
CA PHE A 869 18.43 -18.99 -48.38
C PHE A 869 18.97 -20.15 -49.23
N CYS A 870 18.11 -21.04 -49.69
CA CYS A 870 18.48 -22.16 -50.56
C CYS A 870 19.11 -21.70 -51.89
N ALA A 871 18.72 -20.53 -52.40
CA ALA A 871 19.36 -19.90 -53.56
C ALA A 871 20.79 -19.43 -53.25
N ILE A 872 21.05 -18.83 -52.07
CA ILE A 872 22.41 -18.46 -51.64
C ILE A 872 23.27 -19.72 -51.43
N VAL A 873 22.73 -20.76 -50.78
CA VAL A 873 23.39 -22.06 -50.61
C VAL A 873 23.80 -22.64 -51.96
N TYR A 874 22.88 -22.63 -52.95
CA TYR A 874 23.18 -23.09 -54.30
C TYR A 874 24.28 -22.27 -54.98
N ASP A 875 24.15 -20.94 -54.96
CA ASP A 875 25.06 -20.05 -55.68
C ASP A 875 26.50 -20.14 -55.16
N GLU A 876 26.68 -20.10 -53.84
CA GLU A 876 28.02 -20.15 -53.21
C GLU A 876 28.64 -21.56 -53.33
N ALA A 877 27.85 -22.63 -53.21
CA ALA A 877 28.31 -24.00 -53.44
C ALA A 877 28.85 -24.20 -54.87
N VAL A 878 28.06 -23.79 -55.87
CA VAL A 878 28.39 -23.95 -57.29
C VAL A 878 29.55 -23.05 -57.72
N ALA A 879 29.69 -21.85 -57.13
CA ALA A 879 30.83 -20.97 -57.42
C ALA A 879 32.17 -21.67 -57.11
N GLU A 880 32.30 -22.27 -55.92
CA GLU A 880 33.50 -23.00 -55.52
C GLU A 880 33.53 -24.47 -56.04
N GLY A 881 32.51 -24.91 -56.80
CA GLY A 881 32.42 -26.25 -57.42
C GLY A 881 32.00 -27.40 -56.49
N VAL A 882 31.54 -27.09 -55.29
CA VAL A 882 31.08 -28.07 -54.28
C VAL A 882 29.60 -28.39 -54.50
N SER A 883 29.17 -29.61 -54.15
CA SER A 883 27.75 -29.98 -54.24
C SER A 883 26.87 -29.07 -53.36
N PRO A 884 25.83 -28.40 -53.91
CA PRO A 884 24.88 -27.63 -53.11
C PRO A 884 24.03 -28.51 -52.20
N GLU A 885 23.80 -29.77 -52.59
CA GLU A 885 23.13 -30.77 -51.77
C GLU A 885 23.98 -31.13 -50.53
N LEU A 886 25.32 -31.21 -50.68
CA LEU A 886 26.24 -31.39 -49.55
C LEU A 886 26.27 -30.15 -48.63
N LEU A 887 26.42 -28.94 -49.18
CA LEU A 887 26.46 -27.73 -48.36
C LEU A 887 25.17 -27.57 -47.56
N PHE A 888 24.01 -27.83 -48.18
CA PHE A 888 22.72 -27.87 -47.47
C PHE A 888 22.69 -28.95 -46.39
N ALA A 889 23.06 -30.20 -46.72
CA ALA A 889 23.04 -31.30 -45.76
C ALA A 889 23.94 -31.02 -44.55
N GLN A 890 25.12 -30.43 -44.76
CA GLN A 890 26.01 -30.04 -43.69
C GLN A 890 25.41 -28.89 -42.85
N VAL A 891 24.95 -27.81 -43.47
CA VAL A 891 24.30 -26.69 -42.76
C VAL A 891 23.14 -27.16 -41.88
N MET A 892 22.28 -28.04 -42.39
CA MET A 892 21.16 -28.57 -41.58
C MET A 892 21.62 -29.50 -40.45
N THR A 893 22.75 -30.20 -40.62
CA THR A 893 23.34 -31.03 -39.57
C THR A 893 23.98 -30.18 -38.47
N GLU A 894 24.83 -29.21 -38.83
CA GLU A 894 25.58 -28.35 -37.89
C GLU A 894 24.67 -27.39 -37.11
N THR A 895 23.64 -26.83 -37.77
CA THR A 895 22.74 -25.84 -37.14
C THR A 895 21.48 -26.43 -36.52
N GLY A 896 21.31 -27.76 -36.58
CA GLY A 896 20.07 -28.42 -36.16
C GLY A 896 18.86 -27.90 -36.94
N TRP A 897 18.94 -27.88 -38.28
CA TRP A 897 17.93 -27.33 -39.19
C TRP A 897 17.64 -25.83 -38.98
N LEU A 898 18.69 -25.00 -38.95
CA LEU A 898 18.64 -23.55 -38.73
C LEU A 898 18.04 -23.12 -37.38
N GLN A 899 18.00 -24.00 -36.38
CA GLN A 899 17.48 -23.68 -35.04
C GLN A 899 18.58 -23.25 -34.04
N PHE A 900 19.87 -23.50 -34.35
CA PHE A 900 21.04 -22.99 -33.62
C PHE A 900 21.09 -23.33 -32.12
N GLY A 901 20.78 -24.58 -31.75
CA GLY A 901 20.83 -25.08 -30.37
C GLY A 901 22.24 -25.44 -29.85
N GLY A 902 23.27 -24.64 -30.15
CA GLY A 902 24.66 -24.89 -29.75
C GLY A 902 25.43 -23.59 -29.42
N ASP A 903 26.77 -23.65 -29.31
CA ASP A 903 27.59 -22.49 -28.93
C ASP A 903 27.44 -21.26 -29.86
N VAL A 904 26.99 -21.48 -31.11
CA VAL A 904 26.90 -20.45 -32.16
C VAL A 904 25.45 -19.97 -32.33
N ALA A 905 25.22 -18.67 -32.22
CA ALA A 905 23.91 -18.05 -32.40
C ALA A 905 23.60 -17.72 -33.87
N ILE A 906 22.32 -17.78 -34.24
CA ILE A 906 21.81 -17.51 -35.60
C ILE A 906 22.24 -16.15 -36.18
N THR A 907 22.35 -15.12 -35.33
CA THR A 907 22.75 -13.75 -35.71
C THR A 907 24.22 -13.63 -36.11
N GLN A 908 25.05 -14.65 -35.85
CA GLN A 908 26.44 -14.73 -36.28
C GLN A 908 26.58 -15.21 -37.73
N TYR A 909 25.52 -15.77 -38.32
CA TYR A 909 25.50 -16.38 -39.65
C TYR A 909 26.61 -17.42 -39.88
N ASN A 910 27.09 -18.09 -38.83
CA ASN A 910 28.17 -19.08 -38.90
C ASN A 910 27.60 -20.50 -38.93
N PHE A 911 27.11 -20.90 -40.10
CA PHE A 911 26.36 -22.15 -40.32
C PHE A 911 27.21 -23.44 -40.23
N GLY A 912 28.53 -23.32 -40.14
CA GLY A 912 29.46 -24.46 -40.06
C GLY A 912 30.20 -24.55 -38.72
N GLY A 913 29.74 -23.83 -37.68
CA GLY A 913 30.38 -23.85 -36.36
C GLY A 913 31.84 -23.38 -36.35
N ILE A 914 32.27 -22.60 -37.36
CA ILE A 914 33.70 -22.51 -37.70
C ILE A 914 34.47 -21.76 -36.59
N GLY A 915 35.23 -22.53 -35.80
CA GLY A 915 35.98 -22.10 -34.62
C GLY A 915 35.21 -22.01 -33.31
N ALA A 916 33.99 -22.55 -33.23
CA ALA A 916 33.45 -22.98 -31.94
C ALA A 916 34.34 -24.12 -31.40
N THR A 917 34.54 -24.16 -30.08
CA THR A 917 35.47 -25.12 -29.43
C THR A 917 34.78 -25.99 -28.39
N GLY A 918 33.46 -25.92 -28.25
CA GLY A 918 32.76 -26.29 -27.03
C GLY A 918 32.88 -25.20 -25.96
N ASN A 919 32.10 -25.38 -24.89
CA ASN A 919 32.12 -24.60 -23.65
C ASN A 919 31.73 -23.11 -23.79
N GLY A 920 30.78 -22.78 -24.67
CA GLY A 920 30.24 -21.43 -24.78
C GLY A 920 31.13 -20.44 -25.54
N ASN A 921 32.16 -20.90 -26.26
CA ASN A 921 32.95 -20.09 -27.17
C ASN A 921 32.25 -20.00 -28.54
N PRO A 922 31.66 -18.86 -28.93
CA PRO A 922 30.69 -18.77 -30.03
C PRO A 922 31.31 -18.77 -31.45
N GLY A 923 32.58 -19.13 -31.59
CA GLY A 923 33.30 -19.10 -32.88
C GLY A 923 33.37 -17.71 -33.52
N LEU A 924 33.43 -17.66 -34.86
CA LEU A 924 33.36 -16.39 -35.60
C LEU A 924 31.93 -15.98 -35.92
N SER A 925 31.77 -14.68 -36.23
CA SER A 925 30.57 -14.08 -36.81
C SER A 925 30.90 -13.50 -38.18
N PHE A 926 29.97 -13.64 -39.12
CA PHE A 926 30.09 -13.12 -40.48
C PHE A 926 29.13 -11.94 -40.71
N ALA A 927 29.41 -11.11 -41.72
CA ALA A 927 28.65 -9.87 -41.94
C ALA A 927 27.20 -10.08 -42.45
N ASN A 928 26.90 -11.24 -43.04
CA ASN A 928 25.60 -11.61 -43.60
C ASN A 928 25.57 -13.12 -43.93
N VAL A 929 24.39 -13.64 -44.28
CA VAL A 929 24.15 -15.07 -44.59
C VAL A 929 25.06 -15.57 -45.71
N ARG A 930 25.24 -14.77 -46.78
CA ARG A 930 26.05 -15.15 -47.94
C ARG A 930 27.54 -15.25 -47.60
N THR A 931 28.09 -14.32 -46.81
CA THR A 931 29.48 -14.40 -46.33
C THR A 931 29.73 -15.60 -45.42
N GLY A 932 28.75 -15.98 -44.58
CA GLY A 932 28.86 -17.16 -43.72
C GLY A 932 28.87 -18.48 -44.49
N LEU A 933 27.91 -18.65 -45.40
CA LEU A 933 27.86 -19.83 -46.29
C LEU A 933 29.11 -19.92 -47.18
N ARG A 934 29.64 -18.77 -47.65
CA ARG A 934 30.93 -18.69 -48.37
C ARG A 934 32.10 -19.24 -47.56
N ALA A 935 32.22 -18.87 -46.29
CA ALA A 935 33.31 -19.37 -45.44
C ALA A 935 33.25 -20.90 -45.28
N GLN A 936 32.05 -21.46 -45.13
CA GLN A 936 31.84 -22.91 -45.01
C GLN A 936 32.18 -23.65 -46.31
N VAL A 937 31.67 -23.21 -47.48
CA VAL A 937 32.00 -23.86 -48.75
C VAL A 937 33.49 -23.74 -49.09
N GLN A 938 34.15 -22.60 -48.80
CA GLN A 938 35.58 -22.44 -49.02
C GLN A 938 36.40 -23.42 -48.14
N HIS A 939 35.92 -23.76 -46.95
CA HIS A 939 36.51 -24.84 -46.15
C HIS A 939 36.23 -26.24 -46.75
N LEU A 940 35.01 -26.56 -47.20
CA LEU A 940 34.72 -27.82 -47.90
C LEU A 940 35.60 -28.01 -49.16
N ARG A 941 35.75 -26.94 -49.94
CA ARG A 941 36.64 -26.87 -51.12
C ARG A 941 38.11 -27.15 -50.73
N ALA A 942 38.57 -26.61 -49.60
CA ALA A 942 39.89 -26.90 -49.05
C ALA A 942 40.06 -28.35 -48.57
N TYR A 943 39.06 -28.92 -47.90
CA TYR A 943 39.08 -30.33 -47.49
C TYR A 943 39.18 -31.27 -48.69
N ALA A 944 38.53 -30.94 -49.81
CA ALA A 944 38.44 -31.83 -50.96
C ALA A 944 39.60 -31.73 -51.96
N ASP A 945 40.14 -30.53 -52.18
CA ASP A 945 41.18 -30.30 -53.20
C ASP A 945 42.56 -30.11 -52.57
N ALA A 946 43.51 -30.96 -52.94
CA ALA A 946 44.90 -30.92 -52.44
C ALA A 946 45.72 -29.74 -52.99
N SER A 947 45.25 -29.09 -54.06
CA SER A 947 45.96 -28.04 -54.80
C SER A 947 45.45 -26.62 -54.57
N VAL A 948 44.24 -26.47 -54.01
CA VAL A 948 43.54 -25.17 -53.97
C VAL A 948 44.23 -24.12 -53.08
N THR A 949 44.53 -22.98 -53.68
CA THR A 949 45.08 -21.79 -53.03
C THR A 949 44.03 -20.68 -52.92
N VAL A 950 44.38 -19.55 -52.29
CA VAL A 950 43.46 -18.40 -52.14
C VAL A 950 43.15 -17.72 -53.49
N SER A 951 44.05 -17.82 -54.46
CA SER A 951 43.85 -17.29 -55.83
C SER A 951 42.93 -18.15 -56.70
N ASP A 952 42.62 -19.38 -56.28
CA ASP A 952 41.78 -20.32 -57.03
C ASP A 952 40.31 -20.31 -56.55
N LEU A 953 39.99 -19.46 -55.57
CA LEU A 953 38.64 -19.30 -55.03
C LEU A 953 37.80 -18.40 -55.93
N ALA A 954 36.54 -18.79 -56.18
CA ALA A 954 35.63 -18.04 -57.03
C ALA A 954 35.26 -16.66 -56.43
N HIS A 955 35.36 -16.52 -55.10
CA HIS A 955 35.06 -15.30 -54.37
C HIS A 955 36.16 -14.95 -53.36
N PRO A 956 36.34 -13.65 -52.99
CA PRO A 956 37.30 -13.24 -51.97
C PRO A 956 37.15 -14.05 -50.68
N LEU A 957 38.29 -14.44 -50.11
CA LEU A 957 38.35 -15.34 -48.95
C LEU A 957 37.53 -14.82 -47.77
N ALA A 958 36.51 -15.56 -47.36
CA ALA A 958 35.60 -15.16 -46.29
C ALA A 958 36.14 -15.44 -44.88
N ASP A 959 37.13 -16.33 -44.74
CA ASP A 959 37.75 -16.69 -43.47
C ASP A 959 39.24 -17.07 -43.65
N PRO A 960 40.19 -16.34 -43.04
CA PRO A 960 41.63 -16.65 -43.09
C PRO A 960 42.02 -18.09 -42.72
N ARG A 961 41.22 -18.77 -41.89
CA ARG A 961 41.51 -20.14 -41.38
C ARG A 961 41.45 -21.22 -42.45
N PHE A 962 40.94 -20.90 -43.64
CA PHE A 962 41.14 -21.68 -44.87
C PHE A 962 42.61 -22.10 -45.08
N THR A 963 43.56 -21.26 -44.66
CA THR A 963 45.00 -21.53 -44.73
C THR A 963 45.51 -22.60 -43.75
N TYR A 964 44.74 -22.91 -42.70
CA TYR A 964 45.06 -23.95 -41.72
C TYR A 964 44.45 -25.32 -42.07
N VAL A 965 43.46 -25.37 -42.96
CA VAL A 965 42.87 -26.63 -43.44
C VAL A 965 43.91 -27.45 -44.20
N ARG A 966 44.13 -28.71 -43.77
CA ARG A 966 44.96 -29.67 -44.48
C ARG A 966 44.33 -29.99 -45.85
N LYS A 967 44.87 -29.39 -46.90
CA LYS A 967 44.31 -29.47 -48.26
C LYS A 967 44.17 -30.92 -48.74
N GLY A 968 43.02 -31.25 -49.35
CA GLY A 968 42.75 -32.58 -49.92
C GLY A 968 42.66 -33.72 -48.91
N SER A 969 42.44 -33.44 -47.62
CA SER A 969 42.35 -34.45 -46.56
C SER A 969 41.02 -35.23 -46.52
N ALA A 970 39.96 -34.72 -47.15
CA ALA A 970 38.64 -35.36 -47.26
C ALA A 970 38.00 -35.12 -48.65
N PRO A 971 38.45 -35.82 -49.71
CA PRO A 971 37.91 -35.69 -51.07
C PRO A 971 36.49 -36.26 -51.26
N TYR A 972 36.04 -37.12 -50.34
CA TYR A 972 34.71 -37.72 -50.33
C TYR A 972 33.94 -37.30 -49.07
N VAL A 973 32.61 -37.13 -49.14
CA VAL A 973 31.83 -36.60 -48.02
C VAL A 973 31.75 -37.59 -46.86
N GLU A 974 31.84 -38.90 -47.13
CA GLU A 974 32.05 -39.93 -46.12
C GLU A 974 33.29 -39.64 -45.26
N TYR A 975 34.34 -39.05 -45.85
CA TYR A 975 35.61 -38.76 -45.18
C TYR A 975 35.65 -37.38 -44.48
N LEU A 976 34.52 -36.66 -44.44
CA LEU A 976 34.36 -35.48 -43.58
C LEU A 976 34.17 -35.88 -42.10
N GLY A 977 33.80 -37.13 -41.82
CA GLY A 977 33.90 -37.71 -40.47
C GLY A 977 35.30 -38.27 -40.22
N ILE A 978 35.92 -37.87 -39.11
CA ILE A 978 37.29 -38.27 -38.74
C ILE A 978 37.41 -39.78 -38.51
N GLN A 979 36.33 -40.44 -38.03
CA GLN A 979 36.30 -41.88 -37.78
C GLN A 979 36.15 -42.70 -39.08
N GLU A 980 35.44 -42.14 -40.07
CA GLU A 980 35.18 -42.79 -41.37
C GLU A 980 36.34 -42.59 -42.37
N ASN A 981 37.21 -41.60 -42.14
CA ASN A 981 38.35 -41.28 -43.01
C ASN A 981 39.58 -42.16 -42.68
N PRO A 982 40.10 -42.96 -43.63
CA PRO A 982 41.31 -43.76 -43.44
C PRO A 982 42.58 -42.98 -43.05
N ALA A 983 42.60 -41.65 -43.25
CA ALA A 983 43.70 -40.77 -42.86
C ALA A 983 43.57 -40.19 -41.44
N GLY A 984 42.49 -40.47 -40.71
CA GLY A 984 42.25 -39.93 -39.35
C GLY A 984 42.06 -38.41 -39.32
N THR A 985 41.50 -37.84 -40.38
CA THR A 985 41.28 -36.40 -40.57
C THR A 985 39.88 -36.11 -41.08
N GLY A 986 39.38 -34.89 -40.94
CA GLY A 986 38.03 -34.54 -41.39
C GLY A 986 37.55 -33.22 -40.81
N TRP A 987 36.25 -32.99 -40.95
CA TRP A 987 35.53 -31.85 -40.39
C TRP A 987 35.09 -32.13 -38.94
N ALA A 988 34.42 -33.26 -38.70
CA ALA A 988 33.82 -33.60 -37.42
C ALA A 988 34.42 -34.86 -36.78
N ALA A 989 34.51 -34.87 -35.44
CA ALA A 989 35.02 -36.00 -34.66
C ALA A 989 33.97 -37.10 -34.38
N ALA A 990 32.69 -36.81 -34.62
CA ALA A 990 31.58 -37.72 -34.35
C ALA A 990 31.55 -38.91 -35.32
N ALA A 991 31.34 -40.12 -34.79
CA ALA A 991 31.17 -41.33 -35.59
C ALA A 991 29.87 -41.28 -36.41
N GLY A 992 29.92 -41.82 -37.62
CA GLY A 992 28.82 -41.85 -38.58
C GLY A 992 28.59 -40.53 -39.33
N TYR A 993 29.29 -39.44 -38.99
CA TYR A 993 29.01 -38.08 -39.51
C TYR A 993 28.98 -38.04 -41.04
N GLY A 994 30.01 -38.56 -41.70
CA GLY A 994 30.08 -38.57 -43.17
C GLY A 994 28.95 -39.40 -43.81
N HIS A 995 28.56 -40.51 -43.17
CA HIS A 995 27.45 -41.35 -43.64
C HIS A 995 26.08 -40.68 -43.42
N THR A 996 25.90 -39.91 -42.36
CA THR A 996 24.69 -39.09 -42.13
C THR A 996 24.53 -38.03 -43.21
N LEU A 997 25.62 -37.34 -43.60
CA LEU A 997 25.60 -36.42 -44.73
C LEU A 997 25.22 -37.12 -46.04
N VAL A 998 25.78 -38.30 -46.33
CA VAL A 998 25.39 -39.10 -47.52
C VAL A 998 23.92 -39.54 -47.46
N ALA A 999 23.39 -39.91 -46.29
CA ALA A 999 22.00 -40.30 -46.13
C ALA A 999 21.05 -39.13 -46.42
N LEU A 1000 21.33 -37.94 -45.86
CA LEU A 1000 20.57 -36.73 -46.16
C LEU A 1000 20.74 -36.30 -47.63
N MET A 1001 21.95 -36.37 -48.20
CA MET A 1001 22.15 -36.15 -49.63
C MET A 1001 21.39 -37.14 -50.52
N LYS A 1002 21.00 -38.33 -50.05
CA LYS A 1002 20.16 -39.27 -50.83
C LYS A 1002 18.68 -38.89 -50.85
N THR A 1003 18.19 -38.10 -49.89
CA THR A 1003 16.82 -37.54 -49.94
C THR A 1003 16.73 -36.24 -50.76
N LEU A 1004 17.89 -35.73 -51.22
CA LEU A 1004 18.03 -34.57 -52.10
C LEU A 1004 18.32 -34.94 -53.57
N GLY A 1005 18.16 -36.22 -53.94
CA GLY A 1005 18.54 -36.79 -55.25
C GLY A 1005 17.37 -37.09 -56.18
#